data_AF-A0A3Q3ERA8-F1
#
_entry.id   AF-A0A3Q3ERA8-F1
#
_cell.length_a   1.000
_cell.length_b   1.000
_cell.length_c   1.000
_cell.angle_alpha   90.00
_cell.angle_beta   90.00
_cell.angle_gamma   90.00
#
_symmetry.space_group_name_H-M   'P 1'
#
loop_
_entity.id
_entity.type
_entity.pdbx_description
1 polymer ?
#
loop_
_entity_poly.entity_id
_entity_poly.type
_entity_poly.pdbx_seq_one_letter_code
_entity_poly.pdbx_strand_id
1 'polypeptide(L)'
;MDETAMESESAELLGSAPQHGISAAWDTVTAALVSPGCSATEQSLSDSLALLSKQGLGQLLGSWLLETLQMRLSSSVVPEFWSGLKQPENELEERGRAWVLLTAFRTLLGQLEPFLSGLERLGTWQDEGLGSLCGTGSKGLQERAFTIIRALLLFSPSPVLQERVLEFYSRTFTVYMNQAGESEDGAEVPDAPEGGGVCRGCGVLTQECWCQEALDQLHELSHILSKLQLLEWVSSEAVTSILHKLIEQRMEQHCRGEYERSFLLEFQEWLELVLGWLSKVFVSEADGDGLTSTPTAPTTPTTAPSVPSAPSVQAGQSGSSILKQWRCHMHQFFCRIYVNMRIEELFSIIRDFPESKAAIEDLKFCLERTNQRQQLLTSLKSAFESRLLHPGVHTSDILTVYISAIKALRELDPSMVILQVACQPIRKYLRTREDTVRQIVAGLTGDAEGCTDLASELSRGDPVTLEMQDSDEEGNDPEDWTPDPTDAVPDKMGSKRRSSDIISLLVSIYGSKGIFIDEYRAVLADRLLHQLNYNTAREIRNVELLKLRFGESHMHYCEVMLKDMADSRRINSNIREEESRLSEEEQPQLSLSAIILSSEFWPPLKEDKLELPPLVCQSMEAYTHRYEKLKAMRTLSWKPRLGSVTLDVELEDRTLTNLTVSPIHAAIILHFQEKSSWTLEELSVQLGAPKELVHRKLALWQQHGVLREETGGRYYVVETGSSKEKIDRGVMLIDSDEERDSNTTTQSEQREEKLQLFWAYIQAMLTNLDTMTLDRIHSMLRMFVATGPVVTEMDINELEAFLQRKVREHQLLASAGVYRLPKST
;
A
#
# COMPACT_ATOMS: atom_id res chain seq x y z
N MET A 1 -12.55 40.91 -47.75
CA MET A 1 -13.67 40.96 -48.71
C MET A 1 -14.94 41.04 -47.90
N ASP A 2 -15.36 42.27 -47.63
CA ASP A 2 -16.74 42.71 -47.72
C ASP A 2 -16.67 44.24 -47.75
N GLU A 3 -17.14 44.80 -48.85
CA GLU A 3 -17.17 46.23 -49.15
C GLU A 3 -18.38 46.86 -48.47
N THR A 4 -18.18 48.00 -47.80
CA THR A 4 -19.27 48.94 -47.50
C THR A 4 -18.82 50.38 -47.75
N ALA A 5 -19.27 50.86 -48.91
CA ALA A 5 -19.74 52.20 -49.28
C ALA A 5 -19.03 53.45 -48.72
N MET A 6 -18.39 54.18 -49.65
CA MET A 6 -18.24 55.64 -49.62
C MET A 6 -19.63 56.30 -49.60
N GLU A 7 -19.86 57.18 -48.63
CA GLU A 7 -20.68 58.37 -48.84
C GLU A 7 -19.85 59.61 -48.52
N SER A 8 -19.68 60.41 -49.55
CA SER A 8 -19.06 61.72 -49.54
C SER A 8 -20.11 62.76 -49.16
N GLU A 9 -19.91 63.49 -48.06
CA GLU A 9 -20.62 64.75 -47.84
C GLU A 9 -19.66 65.94 -47.73
N SER A 10 -20.00 66.89 -48.58
CA SER A 10 -19.47 68.20 -48.92
C SER A 10 -18.97 69.05 -47.76
N ALA A 11 -17.80 69.66 -47.97
CA ALA A 11 -17.34 70.81 -47.21
C ALA A 11 -18.11 72.08 -47.62
N GLU A 12 -18.81 72.70 -46.67
CA GLU A 12 -19.19 74.12 -46.75
C GLU A 12 -18.50 74.90 -45.62
N LEU A 13 -17.57 75.77 -46.04
CA LEU A 13 -16.87 76.76 -45.23
C LEU A 13 -17.79 77.96 -44.94
N LEU A 14 -18.21 78.17 -43.69
CA LEU A 14 -18.73 79.46 -43.21
C LEU A 14 -18.38 79.70 -41.73
N GLY A 15 -17.52 80.70 -41.48
CA GLY A 15 -17.43 81.43 -40.20
C GLY A 15 -16.19 81.17 -39.33
N SER A 16 -15.16 82.00 -39.43
CA SER A 16 -13.91 81.97 -38.64
C SER A 16 -14.01 82.63 -37.25
N ALA A 17 -15.06 82.34 -36.47
CA ALA A 17 -15.25 82.86 -35.11
C ALA A 17 -15.62 81.83 -33.99
N PRO A 18 -16.11 80.59 -34.25
CA PRO A 18 -16.38 79.61 -33.19
C PRO A 18 -15.15 78.73 -32.85
N GLN A 19 -14.08 78.74 -33.66
CA GLN A 19 -12.92 77.85 -33.48
C GLN A 19 -12.10 78.15 -32.22
N HIS A 20 -11.94 79.42 -31.82
CA HIS A 20 -11.22 79.77 -30.58
C HIS A 20 -11.99 79.34 -29.31
N GLY A 21 -13.32 79.37 -29.34
CA GLY A 21 -14.16 78.92 -28.22
C GLY A 21 -14.14 77.40 -28.06
N ILE A 22 -14.12 76.65 -29.16
CA ILE A 22 -14.02 75.18 -29.13
C ILE A 22 -12.64 74.74 -28.65
N SER A 23 -11.55 75.39 -29.11
CA SER A 23 -10.19 75.09 -28.63
C SER A 23 -10.07 75.34 -27.12
N ALA A 24 -10.51 76.51 -26.64
CA ALA A 24 -10.45 76.83 -25.22
C ALA A 24 -11.33 75.89 -24.37
N ALA A 25 -12.50 75.48 -24.87
CA ALA A 25 -13.36 74.50 -24.20
C ALA A 25 -12.71 73.11 -24.15
N TRP A 26 -12.09 72.65 -25.24
CA TRP A 26 -11.34 71.39 -25.28
C TRP A 26 -10.14 71.42 -24.33
N ASP A 27 -9.36 72.50 -24.33
CA ASP A 27 -8.20 72.67 -23.44
C ASP A 27 -8.62 72.71 -21.96
N THR A 28 -9.75 73.35 -21.65
CA THR A 28 -10.28 73.42 -20.27
C THR A 28 -10.74 72.04 -19.78
N VAL A 29 -11.43 71.28 -20.64
CA VAL A 29 -11.94 69.93 -20.30
C VAL A 29 -10.80 68.91 -20.22
N THR A 30 -9.86 68.94 -21.16
CA THR A 30 -8.70 68.03 -21.15
C THR A 30 -7.73 68.33 -20.01
N ALA A 31 -7.51 69.61 -19.66
CA ALA A 31 -6.74 70.00 -18.49
C ALA A 31 -7.40 69.52 -17.18
N ALA A 32 -8.74 69.60 -17.11
CA ALA A 32 -9.48 69.07 -15.97
C ALA A 32 -9.43 67.55 -15.85
N LEU A 33 -9.29 66.82 -16.95
CA LEU A 33 -9.21 65.34 -16.96
C LEU A 33 -7.80 64.80 -16.67
N VAL A 34 -6.73 65.49 -17.06
CA VAL A 34 -5.35 64.98 -16.91
C VAL A 34 -4.63 65.59 -15.70
N SER A 35 -5.08 66.74 -15.19
CA SER A 35 -4.45 67.41 -14.05
C SER A 35 -5.40 67.49 -12.85
N PRO A 36 -5.05 66.87 -11.70
CA PRO A 36 -5.90 66.84 -10.51
C PRO A 36 -6.06 68.20 -9.80
N GLY A 37 -5.45 69.28 -10.30
CA GLY A 37 -5.46 70.62 -9.71
C GLY A 37 -6.08 71.73 -10.58
N CYS A 38 -6.90 71.40 -11.58
CA CYS A 38 -7.45 72.43 -12.48
C CYS A 38 -8.45 73.33 -11.74
N SER A 39 -8.15 74.63 -11.65
CA SER A 39 -8.94 75.66 -10.94
C SER A 39 -10.21 76.11 -11.69
N ALA A 40 -10.77 75.26 -12.54
CA ALA A 40 -11.96 75.57 -13.33
C ALA A 40 -13.21 75.43 -12.46
N THR A 41 -14.11 76.42 -12.47
CA THR A 41 -15.38 76.35 -11.75
C THR A 41 -16.28 75.30 -12.39
N GLU A 42 -17.07 74.55 -11.60
CA GLU A 42 -17.99 73.51 -12.11
C GLU A 42 -18.93 74.04 -13.21
N GLN A 43 -19.33 75.30 -13.12
CA GLN A 43 -20.10 76.00 -14.15
C GLN A 43 -19.33 76.18 -15.46
N SER A 44 -18.05 76.57 -15.42
CA SER A 44 -17.22 76.71 -16.63
C SER A 44 -16.96 75.38 -17.33
N LEU A 45 -16.87 74.28 -16.57
CA LEU A 45 -16.71 72.93 -17.09
C LEU A 45 -18.01 72.42 -17.73
N SER A 46 -19.15 72.63 -17.07
CA SER A 46 -20.47 72.27 -17.61
C SER A 46 -20.77 73.01 -18.92
N ASP A 47 -20.48 74.32 -18.98
CA ASP A 47 -20.66 75.13 -20.17
C ASP A 47 -19.73 74.71 -21.32
N SER A 48 -18.47 74.38 -21.01
CA SER A 48 -17.49 73.87 -21.98
C SER A 48 -17.87 72.49 -22.51
N LEU A 49 -18.35 71.58 -21.64
CA LEU A 49 -18.84 70.25 -22.02
C LEU A 49 -20.11 70.34 -22.88
N ALA A 50 -21.05 71.23 -22.55
CA ALA A 50 -22.25 71.47 -23.34
C ALA A 50 -21.94 72.08 -24.73
N LEU A 51 -20.86 72.86 -24.85
CA LEU A 51 -20.37 73.40 -26.12
C LEU A 51 -19.72 72.30 -26.99
N LEU A 52 -18.95 71.40 -26.38
CA LEU A 52 -18.31 70.27 -27.05
C LEU A 52 -19.33 69.19 -27.48
N SER A 53 -20.35 68.90 -26.66
CA SER A 53 -21.37 67.91 -26.97
C SER A 53 -22.29 68.36 -28.12
N LYS A 54 -22.64 69.65 -28.19
CA LYS A 54 -23.37 70.25 -29.32
C LYS A 54 -22.66 70.08 -30.67
N GLN A 55 -21.33 69.92 -30.65
CA GLN A 55 -20.49 69.71 -31.83
C GLN A 55 -20.11 68.23 -32.04
N GLY A 56 -20.67 67.30 -31.24
CA GLY A 56 -20.36 65.86 -31.31
C GLY A 56 -19.00 65.45 -30.72
N LEU A 57 -18.18 66.41 -30.25
CA LEU A 57 -16.83 66.16 -29.74
C LEU A 57 -16.82 65.53 -28.34
N GLY A 58 -17.93 65.58 -27.60
CA GLY A 58 -18.05 64.99 -26.27
C GLY A 58 -17.86 63.47 -26.24
N GLN A 59 -18.21 62.76 -27.32
CA GLN A 59 -18.05 61.30 -27.41
C GLN A 59 -16.58 60.88 -27.63
N LEU A 60 -15.74 61.78 -28.14
CA LEU A 60 -14.32 61.54 -28.43
C LEU A 60 -13.41 61.72 -27.20
N LEU A 61 -13.92 62.30 -26.11
CA LEU A 61 -13.13 62.52 -24.88
C LEU A 61 -12.68 61.20 -24.24
N GLY A 62 -13.54 60.17 -24.27
CA GLY A 62 -13.21 58.84 -23.74
C GLY A 62 -12.15 58.13 -24.55
N SER A 63 -12.27 58.14 -25.89
CA SER A 63 -11.24 57.57 -26.78
C SER A 63 -9.94 58.35 -26.71
N TRP A 64 -9.99 59.68 -26.69
CA TRP A 64 -8.82 60.53 -26.55
C TRP A 64 -8.05 60.26 -25.25
N LEU A 65 -8.75 60.12 -24.12
CA LEU A 65 -8.10 59.87 -22.83
C LEU A 65 -7.46 58.49 -22.79
N LEU A 66 -8.11 57.46 -23.36
CA LEU A 66 -7.56 56.10 -23.48
C LEU A 66 -6.36 56.04 -24.43
N GLU A 67 -6.41 56.71 -25.59
CA GLU A 67 -5.28 56.81 -26.53
C GLU A 67 -4.12 57.59 -25.94
N THR A 68 -4.40 58.69 -25.21
CA THR A 68 -3.38 59.47 -24.51
C THR A 68 -2.72 58.63 -23.42
N LEU A 69 -3.50 57.86 -22.65
CA LEU A 69 -2.99 56.89 -21.68
C LEU A 69 -2.10 55.84 -22.37
N GLN A 70 -2.55 55.24 -23.47
CA GLN A 70 -1.80 54.23 -24.23
C GLN A 70 -0.47 54.79 -24.77
N MET A 71 -0.48 56.01 -25.32
CA MET A 71 0.72 56.68 -25.83
C MET A 71 1.71 57.00 -24.71
N ARG A 72 1.23 57.47 -23.55
CA ARG A 72 2.10 57.76 -22.39
C ARG A 72 2.67 56.49 -21.78
N LEU A 73 1.85 55.44 -21.66
CA LEU A 73 2.27 54.12 -21.20
C LEU A 73 3.40 53.55 -22.07
N SER A 74 3.20 53.52 -23.39
CA SER A 74 4.17 52.94 -24.33
C SER A 74 5.47 53.76 -24.48
N SER A 75 5.38 55.10 -24.45
CA SER A 75 6.55 55.97 -24.69
C SER A 75 7.42 56.25 -23.47
N SER A 76 6.85 56.26 -22.26
CA SER A 76 7.55 56.74 -21.06
C SER A 76 7.38 55.83 -19.84
N VAL A 77 6.14 55.53 -19.44
CA VAL A 77 5.86 54.87 -18.15
C VAL A 77 6.34 53.41 -18.12
N VAL A 78 6.06 52.62 -19.17
CA VAL A 78 6.48 51.21 -19.24
C VAL A 78 8.01 51.08 -19.33
N PRO A 79 8.72 51.80 -20.22
CA PRO A 79 10.19 51.78 -20.24
C PRO A 79 10.84 52.21 -18.92
N GLU A 80 10.32 53.26 -18.27
CA GLU A 80 10.83 53.75 -17.00
C GLU A 80 10.66 52.70 -15.88
N PHE A 81 9.48 52.10 -15.77
CA PHE A 81 9.20 51.00 -14.84
C PHE A 81 10.19 49.83 -14.99
N TRP A 82 10.38 49.35 -16.22
CA TRP A 82 11.31 48.24 -16.47
C TRP A 82 12.78 48.63 -16.28
N SER A 83 13.16 49.88 -16.53
CA SER A 83 14.51 50.37 -16.26
C SER A 83 14.80 50.46 -14.76
N GLY A 84 13.81 50.85 -13.95
CA GLY A 84 13.91 50.90 -12.50
C GLY A 84 14.09 49.52 -11.86
N LEU A 85 13.51 48.47 -12.44
CA LEU A 85 13.64 47.10 -11.96
C LEU A 85 14.97 46.41 -12.37
N LYS A 86 15.65 46.90 -13.43
CA LYS A 86 16.89 46.33 -13.98
C LYS A 86 18.17 46.83 -13.30
N GLN A 87 18.09 47.49 -12.14
CA GLN A 87 19.27 47.93 -11.38
C GLN A 87 20.20 46.72 -11.05
N PRO A 88 21.54 46.91 -11.01
CA PRO A 88 22.50 45.82 -11.09
C PRO A 88 22.33 44.78 -9.97
N GLU A 89 22.15 43.53 -10.37
CA GLU A 89 21.69 42.40 -9.55
C GLU A 89 22.64 42.00 -8.40
N ASN A 90 23.89 42.48 -8.41
CA ASN A 90 24.97 41.98 -7.54
C ASN A 90 25.37 42.92 -6.39
N GLU A 91 24.81 44.14 -6.29
CA GLU A 91 25.27 45.15 -5.31
C GLU A 91 24.28 45.44 -4.18
N LEU A 92 23.01 45.03 -4.31
CA LEU A 92 21.96 45.32 -3.34
C LEU A 92 21.61 44.11 -2.46
N GLU A 93 21.66 44.32 -1.15
CA GLU A 93 21.09 43.39 -0.17
C GLU A 93 19.58 43.18 -0.40
N GLU A 94 19.02 42.08 0.11
CA GLU A 94 17.60 41.71 -0.06
C GLU A 94 16.64 42.86 0.31
N ARG A 95 16.92 43.57 1.40
CA ARG A 95 16.13 44.73 1.86
C ARG A 95 16.11 45.86 0.81
N GLY A 96 17.25 46.12 0.17
CA GLY A 96 17.36 47.13 -0.88
C GLY A 96 16.57 46.73 -2.13
N ARG A 97 16.60 45.44 -2.49
CA ARG A 97 15.84 44.91 -3.64
C ARG A 97 14.34 44.96 -3.42
N ALA A 98 13.85 44.63 -2.22
CA ALA A 98 12.45 44.79 -1.82
C ALA A 98 12.00 46.26 -1.93
N TRP A 99 12.83 47.19 -1.49
CA TRP A 99 12.54 48.63 -1.58
C TRP A 99 12.48 49.14 -3.03
N VAL A 100 13.38 48.67 -3.92
CA VAL A 100 13.35 49.02 -5.35
C VAL A 100 12.07 48.52 -6.01
N LEU A 101 11.63 47.29 -5.70
CA LEU A 101 10.37 46.74 -6.20
C LEU A 101 9.18 47.61 -5.79
N LEU A 102 9.07 47.94 -4.51
CA LEU A 102 7.98 48.77 -3.99
C LEU A 102 8.01 50.17 -4.61
N THR A 103 9.20 50.77 -4.74
CA THR A 103 9.36 52.11 -5.33
C THR A 103 8.98 52.13 -6.81
N ALA A 104 9.31 51.08 -7.57
CA ALA A 104 8.87 50.97 -8.97
C ALA A 104 7.34 50.96 -9.09
N PHE A 105 6.64 50.22 -8.22
CA PHE A 105 5.18 50.20 -8.20
C PHE A 105 4.56 51.50 -7.67
N ARG A 106 5.18 52.19 -6.71
CA ARG A 106 4.76 53.54 -6.28
C ARG A 106 4.85 54.55 -7.42
N THR A 107 5.97 54.56 -8.15
CA THR A 107 6.16 55.46 -9.30
C THR A 107 5.15 55.14 -10.39
N LEU A 108 4.89 53.86 -10.66
CA LEU A 108 3.87 53.43 -11.61
C LEU A 108 2.47 53.95 -11.21
N LEU A 109 2.07 53.77 -9.95
CA LEU A 109 0.79 54.27 -9.45
C LEU A 109 0.71 55.80 -9.57
N GLY A 110 1.76 56.52 -9.15
CA GLY A 110 1.79 57.98 -9.20
C GLY A 110 1.68 58.54 -10.63
N GLN A 111 2.23 57.86 -11.64
CA GLN A 111 2.10 58.25 -13.05
C GLN A 111 0.73 57.91 -13.65
N LEU A 112 0.02 56.90 -13.11
CA LEU A 112 -1.29 56.46 -13.59
C LEU A 112 -2.47 57.13 -12.88
N GLU A 113 -2.29 57.54 -11.62
CA GLU A 113 -3.33 58.17 -10.79
C GLU A 113 -4.05 59.35 -11.46
N PRO A 114 -3.36 60.30 -12.15
CA PRO A 114 -4.03 61.41 -12.82
C PRO A 114 -4.96 60.95 -13.95
N PHE A 115 -4.60 59.88 -14.66
CA PHE A 115 -5.42 59.33 -15.73
C PHE A 115 -6.57 58.48 -15.19
N LEU A 116 -6.35 57.69 -14.13
CA LEU A 116 -7.38 56.89 -13.49
C LEU A 116 -8.46 57.77 -12.84
N SER A 117 -8.04 58.81 -12.11
CA SER A 117 -8.96 59.83 -11.56
C SER A 117 -9.66 60.63 -12.66
N GLY A 118 -8.98 60.93 -13.77
CA GLY A 118 -9.58 61.52 -14.96
C GLY A 118 -10.67 60.65 -15.60
N LEU A 119 -10.42 59.35 -15.74
CA LEU A 119 -11.38 58.38 -16.28
C LEU A 119 -12.58 58.20 -15.36
N GLU A 120 -12.36 58.18 -14.05
CA GLU A 120 -13.43 58.14 -13.05
C GLU A 120 -14.32 59.38 -13.13
N ARG A 121 -13.71 60.58 -13.18
CA ARG A 121 -14.44 61.86 -13.33
C ARG A 121 -15.19 61.95 -14.65
N LEU A 122 -14.60 61.49 -15.75
CA LEU A 122 -15.30 61.41 -17.03
C LEU A 122 -16.48 60.43 -16.97
N GLY A 123 -16.28 59.32 -16.26
CA GLY A 123 -17.31 58.34 -15.96
C GLY A 123 -18.48 58.92 -15.18
N THR A 124 -18.21 59.64 -14.09
CA THR A 124 -19.26 60.31 -13.29
C THR A 124 -19.98 61.37 -14.11
N TRP A 125 -19.28 62.12 -14.97
CA TRP A 125 -19.91 63.09 -15.86
C TRP A 125 -20.85 62.43 -16.90
N GLN A 126 -20.50 61.24 -17.38
CA GLN A 126 -21.36 60.44 -18.26
C GLN A 126 -22.58 59.88 -17.52
N ASP A 127 -22.39 59.40 -16.29
CA ASP A 127 -23.45 58.82 -15.46
C ASP A 127 -24.44 59.90 -14.96
N GLU A 128 -23.96 61.12 -14.68
CA GLU A 128 -24.76 62.28 -14.26
C GLU A 128 -25.39 63.05 -15.44
N GLY A 129 -25.01 62.74 -16.68
CA GLY A 129 -25.51 63.42 -17.89
C GLY A 129 -25.06 64.87 -18.03
N LEU A 130 -23.96 65.27 -17.38
CA LEU A 130 -23.40 66.61 -17.45
C LEU A 130 -23.09 66.99 -18.91
N GLY A 131 -23.64 68.12 -19.36
CA GLY A 131 -23.43 68.60 -20.73
C GLY A 131 -24.00 67.71 -21.84
N SER A 132 -24.95 66.81 -21.57
CA SER A 132 -25.52 65.85 -22.54
C SER A 132 -24.50 64.81 -23.06
N LEU A 133 -23.51 64.46 -22.25
CA LEU A 133 -22.58 63.37 -22.56
C LEU A 133 -23.31 62.01 -22.52
N CYS A 134 -23.04 61.16 -23.53
CA CYS A 134 -23.46 59.76 -23.56
C CYS A 134 -22.23 58.88 -23.79
N GLY A 135 -22.06 57.83 -22.97
CA GLY A 135 -20.89 56.94 -23.05
C GLY A 135 -21.09 55.63 -22.30
N THR A 136 -20.01 54.84 -22.19
CA THR A 136 -19.99 53.52 -21.55
C THR A 136 -20.04 53.56 -20.02
N GLY A 137 -20.12 54.76 -19.42
CA GLY A 137 -20.10 54.99 -17.98
C GLY A 137 -18.71 54.78 -17.36
N SER A 138 -18.59 55.07 -16.06
CA SER A 138 -17.31 54.98 -15.32
C SER A 138 -16.67 53.59 -15.38
N LYS A 139 -17.49 52.54 -15.20
CA LYS A 139 -17.01 51.15 -15.17
C LYS A 139 -16.43 50.69 -16.51
N GLY A 140 -17.10 50.97 -17.62
CA GLY A 140 -16.64 50.54 -18.95
C GLY A 140 -15.36 51.22 -19.41
N LEU A 141 -15.14 52.48 -19.02
CA LEU A 141 -13.90 53.20 -19.33
C LEU A 141 -12.72 52.70 -18.49
N GLN A 142 -12.95 52.45 -17.19
CA GLN A 142 -11.94 51.89 -16.30
C GLN A 142 -11.53 50.47 -16.72
N GLU A 143 -12.47 49.60 -17.07
CA GLU A 143 -12.16 48.23 -17.56
C GLU A 143 -11.28 48.24 -18.80
N ARG A 144 -11.55 49.15 -19.75
CA ARG A 144 -10.71 49.34 -20.95
C ARG A 144 -9.32 49.84 -20.59
N ALA A 145 -9.22 50.83 -19.71
CA ALA A 145 -7.93 51.36 -19.26
C ALA A 145 -7.08 50.28 -18.57
N PHE A 146 -7.66 49.51 -17.64
CA PHE A 146 -6.95 48.40 -16.99
C PHE A 146 -6.56 47.29 -17.96
N THR A 147 -7.37 47.03 -19.00
CA THR A 147 -7.00 46.08 -20.07
C THR A 147 -5.79 46.57 -20.87
N ILE A 148 -5.73 47.87 -21.20
CA ILE A 148 -4.57 48.47 -21.88
C ILE A 148 -3.33 48.42 -20.98
N ILE A 149 -3.46 48.76 -19.70
CA ILE A 149 -2.38 48.68 -18.71
C ILE A 149 -1.84 47.24 -18.62
N ARG A 150 -2.71 46.25 -18.48
CA ARG A 150 -2.34 44.82 -18.44
C ARG A 150 -1.67 44.38 -19.74
N ALA A 151 -2.20 44.76 -20.90
CA ALA A 151 -1.63 44.38 -22.20
C ALA A 151 -0.23 44.98 -22.43
N LEU A 152 0.01 46.21 -21.99
CA LEU A 152 1.31 46.87 -22.18
C LEU A 152 2.36 46.49 -21.13
N LEU A 153 1.93 46.22 -19.89
CA LEU A 153 2.85 45.82 -18.81
C LEU A 153 3.06 44.30 -18.74
N LEU A 154 2.02 43.49 -18.88
CA LEU A 154 2.04 42.07 -18.46
C LEU A 154 1.84 41.07 -19.61
N PHE A 155 1.76 41.52 -20.88
CA PHE A 155 1.68 40.58 -22.01
C PHE A 155 2.95 39.72 -22.17
N SER A 156 4.10 40.25 -21.78
CA SER A 156 5.35 39.50 -21.65
C SER A 156 6.06 39.91 -20.36
N PRO A 157 5.71 39.32 -19.20
CA PRO A 157 6.36 39.68 -17.94
C PRO A 157 7.86 39.38 -18.05
N SER A 158 8.69 40.36 -17.65
CA SER A 158 10.14 40.13 -17.59
C SER A 158 10.44 39.09 -16.50
N PRO A 159 11.34 38.12 -16.72
CA PRO A 159 11.73 37.15 -15.69
C PRO A 159 12.27 37.85 -14.43
N VAL A 160 12.86 39.04 -14.58
CA VAL A 160 13.34 39.87 -13.47
C VAL A 160 12.21 40.25 -12.52
N LEU A 161 11.01 40.60 -13.02
CA LEU A 161 9.88 40.92 -12.15
C LEU A 161 9.38 39.67 -11.41
N GLN A 162 9.27 38.53 -12.09
CA GLN A 162 8.83 37.28 -11.47
C GLN A 162 9.79 36.85 -10.33
N GLU A 163 11.10 36.93 -10.56
CA GLU A 163 12.11 36.59 -9.56
C GLU A 163 12.07 37.55 -8.35
N ARG A 164 11.97 38.86 -8.59
CA ARG A 164 11.91 39.87 -7.52
C ARG A 164 10.65 39.75 -6.68
N VAL A 165 9.52 39.48 -7.33
CA VAL A 165 8.23 39.28 -6.66
C VAL A 165 8.25 37.97 -5.86
N LEU A 166 8.82 36.90 -6.42
CA LEU A 166 9.00 35.62 -5.72
C LEU A 166 9.91 35.77 -4.49
N GLU A 167 11.04 36.45 -4.62
CA GLU A 167 11.97 36.72 -3.51
C GLU A 167 11.27 37.52 -2.39
N PHE A 168 10.56 38.58 -2.75
CA PHE A 168 9.81 39.42 -1.81
C PHE A 168 8.71 38.63 -1.06
N TYR A 169 7.86 37.90 -1.79
CA TYR A 169 6.80 37.10 -1.16
C TYR A 169 7.37 35.95 -0.32
N SER A 170 8.48 35.31 -0.74
CA SER A 170 9.13 34.25 0.04
C SER A 170 9.64 34.76 1.39
N ARG A 171 10.24 35.96 1.39
CA ARG A 171 10.77 36.59 2.60
C ARG A 171 9.65 37.03 3.54
N THR A 172 8.63 37.72 3.03
CA THR A 172 7.48 38.18 3.83
C THR A 172 6.66 37.02 4.39
N PHE A 173 6.51 35.93 3.63
CA PHE A 173 5.91 34.68 4.12
C PHE A 173 6.70 34.10 5.29
N THR A 174 8.02 33.97 5.15
CA THR A 174 8.90 33.41 6.19
C THR A 174 8.85 34.26 7.47
N VAL A 175 8.81 35.58 7.34
CA VAL A 175 8.62 36.50 8.47
C VAL A 175 7.28 36.27 9.14
N TYR A 176 6.19 36.18 8.37
CA TYR A 176 4.85 35.94 8.91
C TYR A 176 4.76 34.60 9.67
N MET A 177 5.27 33.52 9.08
CA MET A 177 5.20 32.20 9.72
C MET A 177 5.99 32.12 11.02
N ASN A 178 7.13 32.82 11.12
CA ASN A 178 7.87 32.88 12.38
C ASN A 178 7.11 33.68 13.45
N GLN A 179 6.47 34.79 13.10
CA GLN A 179 5.67 35.58 14.05
C GLN A 179 4.38 34.87 14.49
N ALA A 180 3.73 34.15 13.57
CA ALA A 180 2.53 33.39 13.88
C ALA A 180 2.84 32.12 14.69
N GLY A 181 3.93 31.41 14.39
CA GLY A 181 4.34 30.20 15.10
C GLY A 181 4.76 30.45 16.56
N GLU A 182 5.35 31.61 16.88
CA GLU A 182 5.69 32.01 18.25
C GLU A 182 4.45 32.23 19.16
N SER A 183 3.25 32.34 18.58
CA SER A 183 2.01 32.57 19.35
C SER A 183 1.27 31.28 19.74
N GLU A 184 1.56 30.13 19.12
CA GLU A 184 0.91 28.84 19.41
C GLU A 184 1.79 27.88 20.23
N ASP A 185 3.11 27.84 19.99
CA ASP A 185 4.05 27.03 20.79
C ASP A 185 4.52 27.79 22.04
N GLY A 186 3.67 27.80 23.08
CA GLY A 186 4.04 28.20 24.45
C GLY A 186 5.02 27.24 25.14
N ALA A 187 5.93 26.62 24.39
CA ALA A 187 7.01 25.79 24.92
C ALA A 187 8.30 26.62 24.95
N GLU A 188 8.65 27.09 26.15
CA GLU A 188 9.99 27.59 26.45
C GLU A 188 11.03 26.51 26.07
N VAL A 189 11.67 26.67 24.91
CA VAL A 189 12.91 25.95 24.61
C VAL A 189 14.03 26.68 25.35
N PRO A 190 14.89 25.98 26.11
CA PRO A 190 15.81 26.60 27.05
C PRO A 190 16.83 27.50 26.36
N ASP A 191 17.02 28.68 26.96
CA ASP A 191 18.01 29.73 26.69
C ASP A 191 19.19 29.29 25.81
N ALA A 192 19.23 29.77 24.57
CA ALA A 192 20.47 29.93 23.81
C ALA A 192 21.10 31.29 24.17
N PRO A 193 22.43 31.38 24.25
CA PRO A 193 23.12 32.37 25.07
C PRO A 193 22.95 33.79 24.52
N GLU A 194 22.79 34.74 25.45
CA GLU A 194 22.81 36.18 25.19
C GLU A 194 24.09 36.58 24.43
N GLY A 195 23.98 36.77 23.10
CA GLY A 195 25.06 37.27 22.27
C GLY A 195 24.92 36.95 20.78
N GLY A 196 24.33 37.85 20.00
CA GLY A 196 24.47 37.89 18.54
C GLY A 196 23.65 36.88 17.74
N GLY A 197 22.36 36.69 18.06
CA GLY A 197 21.48 35.82 17.29
C GLY A 197 21.04 36.43 15.95
N VAL A 198 21.10 35.63 14.87
CA VAL A 198 20.46 35.96 13.59
C VAL A 198 18.94 35.81 13.74
N CYS A 199 18.17 36.77 13.24
CA CYS A 199 16.71 36.73 13.22
C CYS A 199 16.22 35.56 12.36
N ARG A 200 15.36 34.69 12.92
CA ARG A 200 14.80 33.52 12.22
C ARG A 200 13.91 33.88 11.01
N GLY A 201 13.35 35.09 10.98
CA GLY A 201 12.55 35.61 9.87
C GLY A 201 13.39 36.15 8.71
N CYS A 202 14.13 37.24 8.96
CA CYS A 202 14.88 37.92 7.90
C CYS A 202 16.30 37.38 7.67
N GLY A 203 16.82 36.51 8.54
CA GLY A 203 18.16 35.94 8.37
C GLY A 203 19.32 36.93 8.61
N VAL A 204 19.02 38.12 9.15
CA VAL A 204 19.99 39.18 9.49
C VAL A 204 20.18 39.25 11.00
N LEU A 205 21.30 39.82 11.49
CA LEU A 205 21.52 40.08 12.91
C LEU A 205 20.32 40.77 13.56
N THR A 206 19.99 40.41 14.81
CA THR A 206 18.81 40.93 15.53
C THR A 206 18.76 42.47 15.59
N GLN A 207 19.92 43.14 15.58
CA GLN A 207 20.04 44.60 15.60
C GLN A 207 19.65 45.27 14.27
N GLU A 208 19.70 44.53 13.16
CA GLU A 208 19.40 45.00 11.80
C GLU A 208 18.15 44.29 11.23
N CYS A 209 17.32 43.74 12.12
CA CYS A 209 16.08 43.07 11.76
C CYS A 209 15.11 44.04 11.09
N TRP A 210 14.59 43.67 9.92
CA TRP A 210 13.61 44.45 9.16
C TRP A 210 12.29 43.68 8.96
N CYS A 211 11.97 42.73 9.85
CA CYS A 211 10.76 41.91 9.74
C CYS A 211 9.45 42.73 9.78
N GLN A 212 9.36 43.71 10.68
CA GLN A 212 8.17 44.59 10.72
C GLN A 212 8.06 45.42 9.44
N GLU A 213 9.17 46.00 8.99
CA GLU A 213 9.23 46.77 7.74
C GLU A 213 8.84 45.91 6.54
N ALA A 214 9.24 44.64 6.48
CA ALA A 214 8.86 43.72 5.41
C ALA A 214 7.33 43.51 5.34
N LEU A 215 6.65 43.40 6.48
CA LEU A 215 5.20 43.25 6.53
C LEU A 215 4.47 44.56 6.19
N ASP A 216 5.00 45.70 6.62
CA ASP A 216 4.46 47.01 6.25
C ASP A 216 4.60 47.24 4.72
N GLN A 217 5.77 46.89 4.15
CA GLN A 217 6.00 46.90 2.70
C GLN A 217 5.08 45.94 1.95
N LEU A 218 4.73 44.78 2.54
CA LEU A 218 3.77 43.83 1.97
C LEU A 218 2.38 44.44 1.87
N HIS A 219 1.89 45.04 2.96
CA HIS A 219 0.59 45.71 2.99
C HIS A 219 0.52 46.83 1.95
N GLU A 220 1.58 47.63 1.85
CA GLU A 220 1.64 48.71 0.88
C GLU A 220 1.69 48.21 -0.56
N LEU A 221 2.51 47.18 -0.84
CA LEU A 221 2.57 46.58 -2.18
C LEU A 221 1.22 45.97 -2.58
N SER A 222 0.58 45.23 -1.68
CA SER A 222 -0.76 44.66 -1.91
C SER A 222 -1.81 45.75 -2.16
N HIS A 223 -1.75 46.89 -1.45
CA HIS A 223 -2.63 48.03 -1.69
C HIS A 223 -2.40 48.70 -3.05
N ILE A 224 -1.14 48.89 -3.45
CA ILE A 224 -0.80 49.46 -4.77
C ILE A 224 -1.29 48.52 -5.88
N LEU A 225 -1.03 47.22 -5.75
CA LEU A 225 -1.43 46.22 -6.75
C LEU A 225 -2.95 46.03 -6.82
N SER A 226 -3.67 46.13 -5.70
CA SER A 226 -5.14 46.07 -5.68
C SER A 226 -5.74 47.30 -6.37
N LYS A 227 -5.21 48.49 -6.11
CA LYS A 227 -5.65 49.75 -6.75
C LYS A 227 -5.42 49.74 -8.27
N LEU A 228 -4.34 49.13 -8.73
CA LEU A 228 -4.04 48.96 -10.16
C LEU A 228 -4.79 47.76 -10.81
N GLN A 229 -5.55 46.97 -10.04
CA GLN A 229 -6.15 45.70 -10.46
C GLN A 229 -5.15 44.73 -11.11
N LEU A 230 -3.91 44.69 -10.60
CA LEU A 230 -2.81 43.82 -11.05
C LEU A 230 -2.45 42.74 -10.02
N LEU A 231 -3.03 42.77 -8.82
CA LEU A 231 -2.69 41.87 -7.71
C LEU A 231 -2.72 40.40 -8.13
N GLU A 232 -3.85 39.91 -8.63
CA GLU A 232 -3.97 38.51 -9.07
C GLU A 232 -2.97 38.12 -10.16
N TRP A 233 -2.59 39.05 -11.04
CA TRP A 233 -1.69 38.77 -12.17
C TRP A 233 -0.22 38.73 -11.77
N VAL A 234 0.18 39.60 -10.84
CA VAL A 234 1.58 39.72 -10.40
C VAL A 234 1.89 38.75 -9.25
N SER A 235 0.95 38.54 -8.33
CA SER A 235 1.21 37.75 -7.11
C SER A 235 0.89 36.27 -7.25
N SER A 236 -0.08 35.86 -8.10
CA SER A 236 -0.59 34.48 -8.11
C SER A 236 0.48 33.43 -8.41
N GLU A 237 1.34 33.64 -9.40
CA GLU A 237 2.39 32.69 -9.78
C GLU A 237 3.44 32.53 -8.66
N ALA A 238 3.91 33.65 -8.11
CA ALA A 238 4.87 33.67 -7.01
C ALA A 238 4.30 33.00 -5.75
N VAL A 239 3.08 33.39 -5.35
CA VAL A 239 2.36 32.79 -4.22
C VAL A 239 2.18 31.29 -4.44
N THR A 240 1.71 30.86 -5.61
CA THR A 240 1.52 29.43 -5.92
C THR A 240 2.83 28.66 -5.80
N SER A 241 3.93 29.19 -6.36
CA SER A 241 5.25 28.57 -6.29
C SER A 241 5.75 28.41 -4.85
N ILE A 242 5.59 29.47 -4.03
CA ILE A 242 5.94 29.45 -2.61
C ILE A 242 5.13 28.39 -1.87
N LEU A 243 3.80 28.42 -2.00
CA LEU A 243 2.91 27.47 -1.34
C LEU A 243 3.23 26.02 -1.72
N HIS A 244 3.45 25.75 -3.02
CA HIS A 244 3.80 24.41 -3.49
C HIS A 244 5.11 23.91 -2.88
N LYS A 245 6.16 24.74 -2.95
CA LYS A 245 7.48 24.40 -2.40
C LYS A 245 7.44 24.18 -0.89
N LEU A 246 6.64 24.96 -0.17
CA LEU A 246 6.50 24.83 1.29
C LEU A 246 5.77 23.56 1.68
N ILE A 247 4.68 23.24 0.99
CA ILE A 247 3.95 21.98 1.22
C ILE A 247 4.90 20.82 0.97
N GLU A 248 5.65 20.81 -0.13
CA GLU A 248 6.66 19.78 -0.42
C GLU A 248 7.72 19.67 0.68
N GLN A 249 8.31 20.79 1.11
CA GLN A 249 9.34 20.80 2.15
C GLN A 249 8.82 20.33 3.51
N ARG A 250 7.64 20.80 3.91
CA ARG A 250 7.03 20.40 5.19
C ARG A 250 6.75 18.90 5.20
N MET A 251 6.22 18.38 4.10
CA MET A 251 5.96 16.95 3.95
C MET A 251 7.22 16.10 3.99
N GLU A 252 8.26 16.51 3.27
CA GLU A 252 9.54 15.79 3.25
C GLU A 252 10.20 15.74 4.64
N GLN A 253 10.07 16.81 5.43
CA GLN A 253 10.68 16.92 6.76
C GLN A 253 9.90 16.22 7.87
N HIS A 254 8.56 16.27 7.83
CA HIS A 254 7.72 15.81 8.95
C HIS A 254 6.97 14.51 8.67
N CYS A 255 6.69 14.19 7.40
CA CYS A 255 5.86 13.04 7.08
C CYS A 255 6.65 11.84 6.56
N ARG A 256 7.85 12.04 5.99
CA ARG A 256 8.61 10.97 5.34
C ARG A 256 9.18 10.00 6.38
N GLY A 257 8.96 8.70 6.16
CA GLY A 257 9.42 7.63 7.06
C GLY A 257 8.64 7.46 8.37
N GLU A 258 7.69 8.34 8.69
CA GLU A 258 6.84 8.23 9.88
C GLU A 258 5.45 7.70 9.52
N TYR A 259 5.04 6.55 10.11
CA TYR A 259 3.79 5.86 9.75
C TYR A 259 2.79 5.69 10.91
N GLU A 260 3.22 5.91 12.15
CA GLU A 260 2.42 5.62 13.35
C GLU A 260 1.36 6.68 13.66
N ARG A 261 1.54 7.89 13.13
CA ARG A 261 0.66 9.05 13.41
C ARG A 261 -0.04 9.53 12.15
N SER A 262 -1.23 10.10 12.33
CA SER A 262 -1.97 10.78 11.27
C SER A 262 -1.51 12.23 11.19
N PHE A 263 -1.28 12.72 9.97
CA PHE A 263 -0.82 14.10 9.72
C PHE A 263 -1.92 15.03 9.21
N LEU A 264 -3.15 14.52 9.01
CA LEU A 264 -4.22 15.28 8.37
C LEU A 264 -4.71 16.46 9.21
N LEU A 265 -4.83 16.29 10.54
CA LEU A 265 -5.28 17.36 11.44
C LEU A 265 -4.22 18.45 11.60
N GLU A 266 -2.97 18.05 11.89
CA GLU A 266 -1.85 18.98 11.99
C GLU A 266 -1.66 19.80 10.70
N PHE A 267 -1.86 19.17 9.54
CA PHE A 267 -1.84 19.87 8.26
C PHE A 267 -3.00 20.87 8.11
N GLN A 268 -4.21 20.50 8.55
CA GLN A 268 -5.36 21.40 8.47
C GLN A 268 -5.17 22.65 9.33
N GLU A 269 -4.65 22.49 10.55
CA GLU A 269 -4.33 23.61 11.45
C GLU A 269 -3.24 24.50 10.85
N TRP A 270 -2.15 23.90 10.37
CA TRP A 270 -1.09 24.62 9.68
C TRP A 270 -1.59 25.36 8.42
N LEU A 271 -2.52 24.76 7.68
CA LEU A 271 -3.13 25.37 6.50
C LEU A 271 -3.90 26.65 6.85
N GLU A 272 -4.55 26.71 8.02
CA GLU A 272 -5.22 27.95 8.47
C GLU A 272 -4.23 29.09 8.69
N LEU A 273 -3.04 28.82 9.23
CA LEU A 273 -1.96 29.83 9.37
C LEU A 273 -1.53 30.36 8.00
N VAL A 274 -1.35 29.46 7.03
CA VAL A 274 -0.99 29.86 5.66
C VAL A 274 -2.10 30.65 4.98
N LEU A 275 -3.37 30.28 5.19
CA LEU A 275 -4.53 31.05 4.73
C LEU A 275 -4.60 32.43 5.41
N GLY A 276 -4.16 32.53 6.66
CA GLY A 276 -3.98 33.79 7.37
C GLY A 276 -3.02 34.73 6.65
N TRP A 277 -1.87 34.24 6.17
CA TRP A 277 -0.96 35.03 5.34
C TRP A 277 -1.60 35.43 4.01
N LEU A 278 -2.26 34.49 3.32
CA LEU A 278 -2.93 34.76 2.04
C LEU A 278 -4.01 35.84 2.18
N SER A 279 -4.71 35.88 3.31
CA SER A 279 -5.67 36.95 3.60
C SER A 279 -4.99 38.33 3.63
N LYS A 280 -3.78 38.44 4.20
CA LYS A 280 -3.02 39.71 4.20
C LYS A 280 -2.53 40.12 2.82
N VAL A 281 -2.26 39.14 1.93
CA VAL A 281 -1.83 39.41 0.55
C VAL A 281 -3.00 39.87 -0.32
N PHE A 282 -4.17 39.22 -0.22
CA PHE A 282 -5.30 39.39 -1.13
C PHE A 282 -6.45 40.25 -0.60
N VAL A 283 -6.55 40.51 0.70
CA VAL A 283 -7.61 41.36 1.29
C VAL A 283 -7.06 42.78 1.47
N SER A 284 -7.60 43.72 0.70
CA SER A 284 -7.38 45.17 0.86
C SER A 284 -8.56 45.75 1.64
N GLU A 285 -8.32 46.60 2.64
CA GLU A 285 -9.34 47.25 3.48
C GLU A 285 -10.28 48.25 2.74
N ALA A 286 -10.63 47.99 1.49
CA ALA A 286 -11.52 48.87 0.72
C ALA A 286 -13.02 48.56 0.90
N ASP A 287 -13.39 47.48 1.59
CA ASP A 287 -14.80 47.10 1.86
C ASP A 287 -15.23 47.30 3.34
N GLY A 288 -14.50 48.13 4.08
CA GLY A 288 -14.60 48.24 5.54
C GLY A 288 -15.15 49.55 6.10
N ASP A 289 -16.08 50.25 5.43
CA ASP A 289 -16.74 51.41 6.04
C ASP A 289 -18.20 51.10 6.39
N GLY A 290 -18.44 50.87 7.69
CA GLY A 290 -19.79 50.94 8.28
C GLY A 290 -20.16 49.81 9.25
N LEU A 291 -19.53 49.73 10.42
CA LEU A 291 -20.22 49.79 11.73
C LEU A 291 -19.21 49.62 12.87
N THR A 292 -19.02 50.69 13.64
CA THR A 292 -18.42 50.64 14.97
C THR A 292 -19.26 49.76 15.89
N SER A 293 -18.73 48.62 16.31
CA SER A 293 -19.30 47.75 17.34
C SER A 293 -19.02 48.30 18.75
N THR A 294 -20.05 48.72 19.47
CA THR A 294 -20.02 48.80 20.94
C THR A 294 -20.48 47.47 21.55
N PRO A 295 -19.86 46.99 22.64
CA PRO A 295 -20.16 45.67 23.21
C PRO A 295 -21.27 45.77 24.28
N THR A 296 -22.28 44.92 24.20
CA THR A 296 -23.10 44.55 25.37
C THR A 296 -23.57 43.10 25.23
N ALA A 297 -23.26 42.31 26.26
CA ALA A 297 -23.63 40.92 26.44
C ALA A 297 -25.03 40.78 27.12
N PRO A 298 -25.46 39.60 27.62
CA PRO A 298 -26.28 38.62 26.91
C PRO A 298 -27.65 38.40 27.59
N THR A 299 -28.60 37.76 26.92
CA THR A 299 -29.69 37.02 27.59
C THR A 299 -30.39 36.04 26.65
N THR A 300 -30.72 34.88 27.21
CA THR A 300 -31.16 33.60 26.60
C THR A 300 -32.71 33.50 26.47
N PRO A 301 -33.35 32.32 26.24
CA PRO A 301 -33.75 31.81 24.91
C PRO A 301 -35.24 31.36 24.83
N THR A 302 -35.90 31.42 23.65
CA THR A 302 -37.22 30.74 23.48
C THR A 302 -37.53 30.33 22.03
N THR A 303 -37.40 29.01 21.79
CA THR A 303 -38.30 28.05 21.09
C THR A 303 -38.85 28.25 19.66
N ALA A 304 -38.58 27.21 18.84
CA ALA A 304 -39.40 26.55 17.80
C ALA A 304 -39.32 26.99 16.31
N PRO A 305 -39.51 26.04 15.35
CA PRO A 305 -38.73 25.96 14.12
C PRO A 305 -39.51 26.30 12.84
N SER A 306 -38.81 26.76 11.80
CA SER A 306 -39.32 26.79 10.43
C SER A 306 -38.20 26.54 9.39
N VAL A 307 -38.60 25.81 8.35
CA VAL A 307 -37.86 25.16 7.24
C VAL A 307 -37.13 26.18 6.33
N PRO A 308 -36.01 25.81 5.67
CA PRO A 308 -35.09 26.78 5.09
C PRO A 308 -35.55 27.30 3.72
N SER A 309 -35.65 28.62 3.58
CA SER A 309 -35.71 29.31 2.29
C SER A 309 -34.32 29.84 1.92
N ALA A 310 -33.93 29.57 0.67
CA ALA A 310 -32.62 29.83 0.07
C ALA A 310 -32.12 31.29 0.26
N PRO A 311 -30.81 31.51 0.48
CA PRO A 311 -30.29 32.86 0.59
C PRO A 311 -30.08 33.47 -0.79
N SER A 312 -30.70 34.62 -1.01
CA SER A 312 -30.39 35.55 -2.09
C SER A 312 -28.98 36.11 -1.90
N VAL A 313 -28.14 35.90 -2.91
CA VAL A 313 -26.77 36.41 -3.02
C VAL A 313 -26.78 37.93 -3.21
N GLN A 314 -26.21 38.67 -2.25
CA GLN A 314 -25.84 40.07 -2.42
C GLN A 314 -24.38 40.30 -1.97
N ALA A 315 -23.54 40.54 -2.98
CA ALA A 315 -22.41 41.48 -3.06
C ALA A 315 -21.40 41.71 -1.91
N GLY A 316 -21.31 40.83 -0.90
CA GLY A 316 -20.20 40.80 0.09
C GLY A 316 -19.31 39.56 0.02
N GLN A 317 -19.41 38.77 -1.06
CA GLN A 317 -18.90 37.38 -1.09
C GLN A 317 -17.51 37.19 -1.71
N SER A 318 -16.94 38.19 -2.39
CA SER A 318 -15.76 38.01 -3.25
C SER A 318 -14.48 37.63 -2.49
N GLY A 319 -14.16 38.33 -1.39
CA GLY A 319 -12.98 38.01 -0.56
C GLY A 319 -13.06 36.63 0.11
N SER A 320 -14.26 36.20 0.51
CA SER A 320 -14.49 34.86 1.08
C SER A 320 -14.40 33.74 0.04
N SER A 321 -14.72 34.02 -1.23
CA SER A 321 -14.70 33.03 -2.31
C SER A 321 -13.29 32.71 -2.76
N ILE A 322 -12.41 33.71 -2.86
CA ILE A 322 -11.00 33.54 -3.25
C ILE A 322 -10.25 32.72 -2.19
N LEU A 323 -10.44 33.03 -0.91
CA LEU A 323 -9.81 32.27 0.19
C LEU A 323 -10.31 30.82 0.24
N LYS A 324 -11.60 30.57 -0.03
CA LYS A 324 -12.13 29.21 -0.17
C LYS A 324 -11.51 28.47 -1.35
N GLN A 325 -11.32 29.15 -2.49
CA GLN A 325 -10.68 28.56 -3.66
C GLN A 325 -9.22 28.19 -3.38
N TRP A 326 -8.46 29.06 -2.69
CA TRP A 326 -7.10 28.76 -2.25
C TRP A 326 -7.04 27.60 -1.26
N ARG A 327 -7.97 27.55 -0.28
CA ARG A 327 -8.09 26.42 0.64
C ARG A 327 -8.27 25.10 -0.12
N CYS A 328 -9.22 25.06 -1.04
CA CYS A 328 -9.49 23.86 -1.85
C CYS A 328 -8.27 23.48 -2.70
N HIS A 329 -7.64 24.46 -3.35
CA HIS A 329 -6.46 24.25 -4.18
C HIS A 329 -5.29 23.67 -3.37
N MET A 330 -4.98 24.26 -2.21
CA MET A 330 -3.91 23.80 -1.33
C MET A 330 -4.20 22.40 -0.76
N HIS A 331 -5.43 22.14 -0.34
CA HIS A 331 -5.81 20.83 0.17
C HIS A 331 -5.70 19.74 -0.92
N GLN A 332 -6.14 20.03 -2.14
CA GLN A 332 -6.01 19.11 -3.26
C GLN A 332 -4.54 18.89 -3.64
N PHE A 333 -3.72 19.95 -3.64
CA PHE A 333 -2.29 19.87 -3.92
C PHE A 333 -1.55 19.04 -2.86
N PHE A 334 -1.86 19.25 -1.58
CA PHE A 334 -1.36 18.45 -0.47
C PHE A 334 -1.75 16.98 -0.63
N CYS A 335 -3.03 16.66 -0.82
CA CYS A 335 -3.46 15.27 -0.99
C CYS A 335 -2.72 14.59 -2.14
N ARG A 336 -2.48 15.31 -3.26
CA ARG A 336 -1.74 14.77 -4.40
C ARG A 336 -0.27 14.45 -4.07
N ILE A 337 0.44 15.33 -3.38
CA ILE A 337 1.83 15.06 -2.97
C ILE A 337 1.86 13.96 -1.89
N TYR A 338 0.93 14.01 -0.94
CA TYR A 338 0.85 13.02 0.14
C TYR A 338 0.66 11.62 -0.40
N VAL A 339 -0.26 11.46 -1.33
CA VAL A 339 -0.49 10.18 -2.02
C VAL A 339 0.75 9.75 -2.79
N ASN A 340 1.42 10.64 -3.54
CA ASN A 340 2.66 10.27 -4.25
C ASN A 340 3.75 9.76 -3.30
N MET A 341 4.03 10.51 -2.24
CA MET A 341 5.02 10.14 -1.24
C MET A 341 4.66 8.79 -0.58
N ARG A 342 3.41 8.62 -0.14
CA ARG A 342 2.96 7.36 0.49
C ARG A 342 2.92 6.19 -0.48
N ILE A 343 2.71 6.42 -1.78
CA ILE A 343 2.82 5.37 -2.82
C ILE A 343 4.26 4.85 -2.93
N GLU A 344 5.26 5.72 -2.85
CA GLU A 344 6.68 5.32 -2.86
C GLU A 344 7.05 4.48 -1.64
N GLU A 345 6.47 4.83 -0.48
CA GLU A 345 6.74 4.18 0.81
C GLU A 345 5.80 2.99 1.11
N LEU A 346 4.79 2.75 0.25
CA LEU A 346 3.68 1.83 0.55
C LEU A 346 4.14 0.41 0.90
N PHE A 347 5.20 -0.08 0.27
CA PHE A 347 5.76 -1.38 0.62
C PHE A 347 6.28 -1.43 2.07
N SER A 348 6.96 -0.38 2.52
CA SER A 348 7.46 -0.28 3.89
C SER A 348 6.29 -0.12 4.87
N ILE A 349 5.30 0.72 4.53
CA ILE A 349 4.05 0.87 5.29
C ILE A 349 3.36 -0.48 5.49
N ILE A 350 3.25 -1.29 4.43
CA ILE A 350 2.63 -2.62 4.51
C ILE A 350 3.44 -3.57 5.39
N ARG A 351 4.77 -3.53 5.31
CA ARG A 351 5.64 -4.39 6.12
C ARG A 351 5.52 -4.08 7.61
N ASP A 352 5.38 -2.80 7.96
CA ASP A 352 5.35 -2.31 9.35
C ASP A 352 3.91 -2.30 9.93
N PHE A 353 2.92 -2.86 9.23
CA PHE A 353 1.56 -3.03 9.73
C PHE A 353 1.53 -4.08 10.86
N PRO A 354 0.85 -3.84 12.02
CA PRO A 354 -0.26 -2.90 12.26
C PRO A 354 0.12 -1.51 12.78
N GLU A 355 1.38 -1.25 13.11
CA GLU A 355 1.82 0.05 13.67
C GLU A 355 1.59 1.20 12.68
N SER A 356 1.68 0.91 11.39
CA SER A 356 1.46 1.85 10.28
C SER A 356 -0.02 2.11 9.92
N LYS A 357 -0.99 1.69 10.74
CA LYS A 357 -2.43 1.80 10.41
C LYS A 357 -2.88 3.25 10.14
N ALA A 358 -2.40 4.22 10.92
CA ALA A 358 -2.75 5.63 10.74
C ALA A 358 -2.37 6.16 9.34
N ALA A 359 -1.19 5.79 8.83
CA ALA A 359 -0.76 6.18 7.49
C ALA A 359 -1.65 5.61 6.37
N ILE A 360 -2.22 4.42 6.58
CA ILE A 360 -3.15 3.78 5.62
C ILE A 360 -4.50 4.50 5.62
N GLU A 361 -5.00 4.89 6.79
CA GLU A 361 -6.25 5.65 6.94
C GLU A 361 -6.13 7.04 6.29
N ASP A 362 -5.00 7.72 6.50
CA ASP A 362 -4.71 8.98 5.82
C ASP A 362 -4.63 8.81 4.30
N LEU A 363 -3.93 7.76 3.84
CA LEU A 363 -3.81 7.45 2.43
C LEU A 363 -5.18 7.18 1.80
N LYS A 364 -6.07 6.45 2.50
CA LYS A 364 -7.46 6.22 2.07
C LYS A 364 -8.20 7.54 1.88
N PHE A 365 -8.18 8.41 2.88
CA PHE A 365 -8.83 9.72 2.82
C PHE A 365 -8.33 10.58 1.64
N CYS A 366 -7.02 10.57 1.38
CA CYS A 366 -6.43 11.31 0.27
C CYS A 366 -6.67 10.64 -1.10
N LEU A 367 -6.74 9.31 -1.17
CA LEU A 367 -7.05 8.58 -2.40
C LEU A 367 -8.47 8.82 -2.88
N GLU A 368 -9.46 8.95 -1.99
CA GLU A 368 -10.84 9.29 -2.38
C GLU A 368 -10.94 10.66 -3.06
N ARG A 369 -10.01 11.57 -2.74
CA ARG A 369 -9.93 12.93 -3.29
C ARG A 369 -9.00 13.05 -4.49
N THR A 370 -8.25 12.00 -4.81
CA THR A 370 -7.25 11.98 -5.88
C THR A 370 -7.51 10.85 -6.88
N ASN A 371 -7.39 11.11 -8.17
CA ASN A 371 -7.56 10.07 -9.20
C ASN A 371 -6.27 9.23 -9.40
N GLN A 372 -5.60 8.79 -8.33
CA GLN A 372 -4.25 8.18 -8.37
C GLN A 372 -4.21 6.67 -8.07
N ARG A 373 -5.37 6.00 -7.97
CA ARG A 373 -5.49 4.56 -7.69
C ARG A 373 -4.68 3.68 -8.65
N GLN A 374 -4.65 4.01 -9.94
CA GLN A 374 -3.88 3.26 -10.95
C GLN A 374 -2.35 3.39 -10.77
N GLN A 375 -1.88 4.56 -10.36
CA GLN A 375 -0.47 4.82 -10.06
C GLN A 375 -0.02 3.99 -8.85
N LEU A 376 -0.87 3.93 -7.81
CA LEU A 376 -0.66 3.08 -6.64
C LEU A 376 -0.50 1.61 -7.04
N LEU A 377 -1.42 1.08 -7.84
CA LEU A 377 -1.39 -0.32 -8.32
C LEU A 377 -0.09 -0.64 -9.08
N THR A 378 0.31 0.26 -9.99
CA THR A 378 1.49 0.07 -10.83
C THR A 378 2.78 0.12 -10.00
N SER A 379 2.88 1.09 -9.10
CA SER A 379 4.03 1.24 -8.18
C SER A 379 4.14 0.06 -7.23
N LEU A 380 3.04 -0.32 -6.56
CA LEU A 380 3.03 -1.41 -5.59
C LEU A 380 3.38 -2.76 -6.23
N LYS A 381 2.85 -3.03 -7.44
CA LYS A 381 3.21 -4.22 -8.20
C LYS A 381 4.71 -4.28 -8.50
N SER A 382 5.28 -3.16 -8.97
CA SER A 382 6.72 -3.06 -9.24
C SER A 382 7.55 -3.23 -7.96
N ALA A 383 7.08 -2.69 -6.83
CA ALA A 383 7.74 -2.86 -5.53
C ALA A 383 7.74 -4.33 -5.07
N PHE A 384 6.63 -5.06 -5.21
CA PHE A 384 6.61 -6.49 -4.90
C PHE A 384 7.56 -7.30 -5.80
N GLU A 385 7.54 -7.06 -7.11
CA GLU A 385 8.41 -7.77 -8.06
C GLU A 385 9.90 -7.50 -7.80
N SER A 386 10.27 -6.27 -7.46
CA SER A 386 11.68 -5.89 -7.25
C SER A 386 12.23 -6.22 -5.86
N ARG A 387 11.41 -6.11 -4.80
CA ARG A 387 11.89 -6.20 -3.40
C ARG A 387 11.51 -7.50 -2.68
N LEU A 388 10.51 -8.24 -3.16
CA LEU A 388 9.98 -9.43 -2.46
C LEU A 388 10.05 -10.70 -3.31
N LEU A 389 9.71 -10.63 -4.60
CA LEU A 389 9.51 -11.80 -5.46
C LEU A 389 10.80 -12.25 -6.16
N HIS A 390 11.87 -12.44 -5.39
CA HIS A 390 13.13 -12.97 -5.88
C HIS A 390 13.59 -14.22 -5.09
N PRO A 391 14.38 -15.12 -5.69
CA PRO A 391 14.76 -16.40 -5.05
C PRO A 391 15.52 -16.27 -3.73
N GLY A 392 16.14 -15.12 -3.46
CA GLY A 392 16.87 -14.86 -2.22
C GLY A 392 16.01 -14.65 -0.97
N VAL A 393 14.68 -14.48 -1.08
CA VAL A 393 13.79 -14.30 0.08
C VAL A 393 13.24 -15.65 0.55
N HIS A 394 13.18 -15.88 1.87
CA HIS A 394 12.56 -17.08 2.43
C HIS A 394 11.04 -17.09 2.22
N THR A 395 10.44 -18.28 2.10
CA THR A 395 8.99 -18.43 1.88
C THR A 395 8.19 -17.86 3.04
N SER A 396 8.69 -18.01 4.27
CA SER A 396 8.11 -17.44 5.49
C SER A 396 7.93 -15.93 5.36
N ASP A 397 8.97 -15.22 4.92
CA ASP A 397 8.96 -13.75 4.84
C ASP A 397 8.01 -13.24 3.74
N ILE A 398 7.89 -13.99 2.63
CA ILE A 398 6.92 -13.66 1.58
C ILE A 398 5.49 -13.83 2.12
N LEU A 399 5.24 -14.89 2.89
CA LEU A 399 3.93 -15.13 3.49
C LEU A 399 3.59 -14.08 4.56
N THR A 400 4.53 -13.67 5.41
CA THR A 400 4.30 -12.63 6.42
C THR A 400 3.95 -11.30 5.77
N VAL A 401 4.74 -10.86 4.77
CA VAL A 401 4.44 -9.63 4.02
C VAL A 401 3.12 -9.75 3.26
N TYR A 402 2.77 -10.92 2.72
CA TYR A 402 1.48 -11.13 2.06
C TYR A 402 0.30 -11.04 3.06
N ILE A 403 0.44 -11.59 4.27
CA ILE A 403 -0.56 -11.47 5.34
C ILE A 403 -0.72 -10.00 5.75
N SER A 404 0.39 -9.28 5.97
CA SER A 404 0.36 -7.85 6.29
C SER A 404 -0.25 -7.03 5.15
N ALA A 405 0.03 -7.38 3.88
CA ALA A 405 -0.59 -6.76 2.71
C ALA A 405 -2.11 -6.99 2.66
N ILE A 406 -2.58 -8.20 3.01
CA ILE A 406 -4.02 -8.48 3.10
C ILE A 406 -4.69 -7.62 4.16
N LYS A 407 -4.06 -7.47 5.34
CA LYS A 407 -4.60 -6.66 6.44
C LYS A 407 -4.58 -5.17 6.10
N ALA A 408 -3.46 -4.66 5.58
CA ALA A 408 -3.28 -3.27 5.21
C ALA A 408 -4.17 -2.82 4.04
N LEU A 409 -4.20 -3.58 2.94
CA LEU A 409 -4.97 -3.20 1.75
C LEU A 409 -6.48 -3.34 1.95
N ARG A 410 -6.92 -4.14 2.91
CA ARG A 410 -8.32 -4.22 3.35
C ARG A 410 -8.78 -2.92 4.00
N GLU A 411 -7.95 -2.33 4.85
CA GLU A 411 -8.25 -1.05 5.49
C GLU A 411 -8.29 0.07 4.45
N LEU A 412 -7.37 0.02 3.47
CA LEU A 412 -7.27 0.98 2.37
C LEU A 412 -8.49 0.94 1.42
N ASP A 413 -8.86 -0.25 0.96
CA ASP A 413 -9.93 -0.47 -0.02
C ASP A 413 -10.88 -1.59 0.45
N PRO A 414 -12.02 -1.25 1.08
CA PRO A 414 -13.01 -2.23 1.53
C PRO A 414 -13.54 -3.14 0.40
N SER A 415 -13.48 -2.70 -0.86
CA SER A 415 -13.90 -3.50 -2.02
C SER A 415 -12.95 -4.66 -2.35
N MET A 416 -11.75 -4.68 -1.75
CA MET A 416 -10.67 -5.65 -1.94
C MET A 416 -10.11 -5.74 -3.38
N VAL A 417 -10.50 -4.82 -4.26
CA VAL A 417 -10.07 -4.83 -5.66
C VAL A 417 -8.58 -4.50 -5.77
N ILE A 418 -8.10 -3.50 -5.00
CA ILE A 418 -6.66 -3.17 -4.99
C ILE A 418 -5.83 -4.39 -4.57
N LEU A 419 -6.26 -5.09 -3.51
CA LEU A 419 -5.62 -6.30 -3.02
C LEU A 419 -5.60 -7.40 -4.09
N GLN A 420 -6.73 -7.64 -4.77
CA GLN A 420 -6.82 -8.67 -5.79
C GLN A 420 -5.83 -8.44 -6.93
N VAL A 421 -5.74 -7.21 -7.43
CA VAL A 421 -4.87 -6.83 -8.55
C VAL A 421 -3.39 -6.76 -8.12
N ALA A 422 -3.09 -6.07 -7.02
CA ALA A 422 -1.71 -5.86 -6.57
C ALA A 422 -1.02 -7.16 -6.12
N CYS A 423 -1.77 -8.09 -5.49
CA CYS A 423 -1.21 -9.33 -4.98
C CYS A 423 -1.24 -10.50 -5.99
N GLN A 424 -1.78 -10.30 -7.20
CA GLN A 424 -1.72 -11.30 -8.27
C GLN A 424 -0.31 -11.88 -8.53
N PRO A 425 0.77 -11.07 -8.64
CA PRO A 425 2.12 -11.61 -8.83
C PRO A 425 2.62 -12.42 -7.62
N ILE A 426 2.26 -12.03 -6.39
CA ILE A 426 2.59 -12.79 -5.17
C ILE A 426 1.97 -14.19 -5.23
N ARG A 427 0.68 -14.28 -5.55
CA ARG A 427 -0.03 -15.58 -5.67
C ARG A 427 0.60 -16.46 -6.74
N LYS A 428 0.95 -15.89 -7.90
CA LYS A 428 1.62 -16.62 -8.98
C LYS A 428 3.00 -17.14 -8.55
N TYR A 429 3.76 -16.34 -7.81
CA TYR A 429 5.08 -16.71 -7.33
C TYR A 429 5.02 -17.80 -6.27
N LEU A 430 4.12 -17.69 -5.27
CA LEU A 430 3.92 -18.69 -4.22
C LEU A 430 3.52 -20.06 -4.78
N ARG A 431 2.69 -20.12 -5.83
CA ARG A 431 2.37 -21.37 -6.54
C ARG A 431 3.59 -22.08 -7.15
N THR A 432 4.65 -21.33 -7.45
CA THR A 432 5.86 -21.88 -8.07
C THR A 432 6.80 -22.50 -7.03
N ARG A 433 6.63 -22.15 -5.74
CA ARG A 433 7.44 -22.67 -4.64
C ARG A 433 6.79 -23.89 -4.00
N GLU A 434 7.50 -25.01 -4.02
CA GLU A 434 7.04 -26.31 -3.54
C GLU A 434 6.85 -26.35 -2.01
N ASP A 435 7.65 -25.58 -1.26
CA ASP A 435 7.65 -25.56 0.21
C ASP A 435 6.55 -24.70 0.84
N THR A 436 5.80 -23.95 0.03
CA THR A 436 4.82 -22.96 0.50
C THR A 436 3.69 -23.58 1.32
N VAL A 437 3.12 -24.70 0.89
CA VAL A 437 2.00 -25.34 1.61
C VAL A 437 2.46 -25.81 2.99
N ARG A 438 3.64 -26.44 3.07
CA ARG A 438 4.23 -26.89 4.34
C ARG A 438 4.47 -25.71 5.29
N GLN A 439 4.95 -24.58 4.77
CA GLN A 439 5.14 -23.35 5.56
C GLN A 439 3.82 -22.73 6.04
N ILE A 440 2.77 -22.73 5.22
CA ILE A 440 1.44 -22.26 5.63
C ILE A 440 0.89 -23.16 6.76
N VAL A 441 0.96 -24.48 6.61
CA VAL A 441 0.52 -25.45 7.63
C VAL A 441 1.33 -25.33 8.92
N ALA A 442 2.65 -25.12 8.83
CA ALA A 442 3.50 -24.85 9.97
C ALA A 442 3.11 -23.53 10.68
N GLY A 443 2.75 -22.49 9.93
CA GLY A 443 2.22 -21.23 10.47
C GLY A 443 0.87 -21.40 11.17
N LEU A 444 -0.05 -22.17 10.57
CA LEU A 444 -1.37 -22.48 11.15
C LEU A 444 -1.25 -23.25 12.48
N THR A 445 -0.29 -24.15 12.58
CA THR A 445 -0.04 -24.96 13.79
C THR A 445 0.79 -24.25 14.85
N GLY A 446 1.34 -23.06 14.54
CA GLY A 446 2.15 -22.24 15.44
C GLY A 446 3.60 -22.71 15.60
N ASP A 447 4.12 -23.51 14.67
CA ASP A 447 5.49 -24.03 14.70
C ASP A 447 6.49 -23.13 13.95
N ALA A 448 6.01 -22.32 13.01
CA ALA A 448 6.88 -21.40 12.27
C ALA A 448 7.17 -20.15 13.11
N GLU A 449 8.43 -19.98 13.52
CA GLU A 449 8.94 -18.71 14.04
C GLU A 449 8.69 -17.61 12.99
N GLY A 450 7.83 -16.63 13.32
CA GLY A 450 7.50 -15.50 12.44
C GLY A 450 6.13 -15.53 11.76
N CYS A 451 5.38 -16.64 11.76
CA CYS A 451 4.02 -16.73 11.19
C CYS A 451 2.93 -16.94 12.26
N THR A 452 3.16 -16.44 13.48
CA THR A 452 2.21 -16.52 14.61
C THR A 452 0.88 -15.82 14.33
N ASP A 453 0.92 -14.81 13.45
CA ASP A 453 -0.26 -14.09 12.98
C ASP A 453 -1.31 -15.03 12.41
N LEU A 454 -0.91 -16.06 11.66
CA LEU A 454 -1.86 -16.96 11.03
C LEU A 454 -2.57 -17.88 12.04
N ALA A 455 -1.86 -18.33 13.06
CA ALA A 455 -2.45 -19.05 14.20
C ALA A 455 -3.42 -18.16 14.99
N SER A 456 -3.11 -16.87 15.11
CA SER A 456 -4.03 -15.90 15.73
C SER A 456 -5.30 -15.71 14.89
N GLU A 457 -5.20 -15.61 13.57
CA GLU A 457 -6.36 -15.51 12.66
C GLU A 457 -7.23 -16.78 12.68
N LEU A 458 -6.63 -17.96 12.82
CA LEU A 458 -7.37 -19.21 13.07
C LEU A 458 -8.17 -19.14 14.37
N SER A 459 -7.58 -18.60 15.43
CA SER A 459 -8.24 -18.51 16.74
C SER A 459 -9.35 -17.47 16.83
N ARG A 460 -9.36 -16.48 15.92
CA ARG A 460 -10.37 -15.40 15.89
C ARG A 460 -11.75 -15.85 15.43
N GLY A 461 -11.88 -17.03 14.84
CA GLY A 461 -13.13 -17.80 14.91
C GLY A 461 -14.41 -17.19 14.32
N ASP A 462 -14.35 -16.28 13.33
CA ASP A 462 -15.58 -15.94 12.58
C ASP A 462 -16.04 -17.17 11.79
N PRO A 463 -17.22 -17.75 12.03
CA PRO A 463 -17.61 -19.08 11.57
C PRO A 463 -18.03 -19.10 10.08
N VAL A 464 -17.30 -18.40 9.21
CA VAL A 464 -17.44 -18.61 7.77
C VAL A 464 -16.74 -19.93 7.46
N THR A 465 -17.53 -21.01 7.43
CA THR A 465 -17.03 -22.28 6.92
C THR A 465 -16.63 -22.07 5.46
N LEU A 466 -15.47 -22.58 5.06
CA LEU A 466 -15.05 -22.56 3.65
C LEU A 466 -16.05 -23.32 2.76
N GLU A 467 -16.97 -24.08 3.34
CA GLU A 467 -18.06 -24.80 2.67
C GLU A 467 -19.27 -23.89 2.38
N MET A 468 -19.61 -22.96 3.28
CA MET A 468 -20.72 -22.00 3.06
C MET A 468 -20.46 -21.00 1.93
N GLN A 469 -19.20 -20.79 1.54
CA GLN A 469 -18.86 -19.91 0.40
C GLN A 469 -19.30 -20.46 -0.97
N ASP A 470 -19.55 -21.77 -1.05
CA ASP A 470 -20.10 -22.42 -2.25
C ASP A 470 -21.63 -22.55 -2.23
N SER A 471 -22.27 -22.24 -1.09
CA SER A 471 -23.72 -22.17 -0.95
C SER A 471 -24.20 -20.78 -1.39
N ASP A 472 -24.99 -20.69 -2.46
CA ASP A 472 -25.62 -19.44 -2.92
C ASP A 472 -26.64 -18.83 -1.93
N GLU A 473 -26.83 -19.44 -0.75
CA GLU A 473 -27.78 -19.03 0.28
C GLU A 473 -27.05 -18.51 1.52
N GLU A 474 -26.71 -17.22 1.54
CA GLU A 474 -26.77 -16.40 2.75
C GLU A 474 -26.65 -14.88 2.44
N GLY A 475 -27.75 -14.17 2.60
CA GLY A 475 -27.82 -13.11 3.62
C GLY A 475 -27.06 -11.80 3.45
N ASN A 476 -26.82 -11.27 2.25
CA ASN A 476 -26.56 -9.82 2.15
C ASN A 476 -27.88 -9.08 1.98
N ASP A 477 -28.16 -8.14 2.88
CA ASP A 477 -29.23 -7.16 2.68
C ASP A 477 -29.00 -6.47 1.32
N PRO A 478 -30.05 -6.29 0.49
CA PRO A 478 -29.89 -5.65 -0.82
C PRO A 478 -29.35 -4.22 -0.72
N GLU A 479 -29.38 -3.62 0.47
CA GLU A 479 -28.83 -2.30 0.78
C GLU A 479 -27.29 -2.29 0.93
N ASP A 480 -26.66 -3.43 1.26
CA ASP A 480 -25.20 -3.55 1.42
C ASP A 480 -24.47 -3.83 0.10
N TRP A 481 -25.22 -4.00 -1.00
CA TRP A 481 -24.64 -4.25 -2.31
C TRP A 481 -24.17 -2.94 -2.96
N THR A 482 -22.85 -2.82 -3.15
CA THR A 482 -22.26 -1.75 -3.97
C THR A 482 -21.65 -2.33 -5.24
N PRO A 483 -21.79 -1.65 -6.40
CA PRO A 483 -21.18 -2.11 -7.64
C PRO A 483 -19.64 -2.09 -7.55
N ASP A 484 -19.00 -2.99 -8.28
CA ASP A 484 -17.54 -3.04 -8.37
C ASP A 484 -16.98 -1.76 -9.02
N PRO A 485 -15.82 -1.26 -8.56
CA PRO A 485 -15.16 -0.10 -9.15
C PRO A 485 -14.61 -0.42 -10.55
N THR A 486 -14.32 0.62 -11.34
CA THR A 486 -13.95 0.50 -12.77
C THR A 486 -12.65 -0.26 -13.04
N ASP A 487 -11.76 -0.36 -12.05
CA ASP A 487 -10.50 -1.08 -12.10
C ASP A 487 -10.63 -2.56 -11.73
N ALA A 488 -11.82 -3.01 -11.32
CA ALA A 488 -12.09 -4.42 -11.07
C ALA A 488 -11.87 -5.22 -12.36
N VAL A 489 -10.99 -6.22 -12.27
CA VAL A 489 -10.78 -7.14 -13.39
C VAL A 489 -12.07 -7.93 -13.58
N PRO A 490 -12.60 -8.06 -14.82
CA PRO A 490 -13.74 -8.91 -15.12
C PRO A 490 -13.28 -10.37 -15.02
N ASP A 491 -13.15 -10.86 -13.79
CA ASP A 491 -12.87 -12.26 -13.51
C ASP A 491 -14.19 -13.06 -13.52
N LYS A 492 -14.11 -14.33 -13.92
CA LYS A 492 -15.26 -15.26 -13.88
C LYS A 492 -15.71 -15.55 -12.44
N MET A 493 -14.82 -15.27 -11.48
CA MET A 493 -15.06 -15.29 -10.04
C MET A 493 -15.66 -13.93 -9.62
N GLY A 494 -16.99 -13.78 -9.70
CA GLY A 494 -17.67 -12.52 -9.42
C GLY A 494 -17.43 -11.96 -8.00
N SER A 495 -17.84 -10.69 -7.78
CA SER A 495 -17.71 -9.92 -6.52
C SER A 495 -18.05 -10.70 -5.24
N LYS A 496 -19.00 -11.65 -5.31
CA LYS A 496 -19.45 -12.51 -4.18
C LYS A 496 -18.37 -13.42 -3.59
N ARG A 497 -17.28 -13.73 -4.30
CA ARG A 497 -16.21 -14.62 -3.82
C ARG A 497 -15.00 -13.88 -3.20
N ARG A 498 -15.07 -12.56 -3.02
CA ARG A 498 -14.01 -11.82 -2.32
C ARG A 498 -14.13 -12.06 -0.81
N SER A 499 -13.64 -13.23 -0.38
CA SER A 499 -13.58 -13.58 1.04
C SER A 499 -12.70 -12.57 1.79
N SER A 500 -13.22 -11.99 2.87
CA SER A 500 -12.42 -11.17 3.78
C SER A 500 -11.48 -12.03 4.65
N ASP A 501 -11.57 -13.35 4.64
CA ASP A 501 -10.70 -14.18 5.47
C ASP A 501 -9.32 -14.41 4.82
N ILE A 502 -8.27 -14.23 5.60
CA ILE A 502 -6.86 -14.42 5.20
C ILE A 502 -6.61 -15.89 4.83
N ILE A 503 -7.19 -16.82 5.60
CA ILE A 503 -7.00 -18.26 5.38
C ILE A 503 -7.67 -18.67 4.07
N SER A 504 -8.89 -18.20 3.83
CA SER A 504 -9.59 -18.37 2.53
C SER A 504 -8.74 -17.83 1.35
N LEU A 505 -8.14 -16.64 1.50
CA LEU A 505 -7.26 -16.03 0.49
C LEU A 505 -5.96 -16.80 0.26
N LEU A 506 -5.43 -17.52 1.25
CA LEU A 506 -4.26 -18.39 1.12
C LEU A 506 -4.62 -19.72 0.46
N VAL A 507 -5.74 -20.33 0.86
CA VAL A 507 -6.22 -21.61 0.31
C VAL A 507 -6.65 -21.47 -1.15
N SER A 508 -7.32 -20.35 -1.50
CA SER A 508 -7.71 -20.04 -2.88
C SER A 508 -6.53 -19.90 -3.85
N ILE A 509 -5.31 -19.71 -3.35
CA ILE A 509 -4.11 -19.75 -4.19
C ILE A 509 -4.01 -21.13 -4.85
N TYR A 510 -4.28 -22.23 -4.17
CA TYR A 510 -4.09 -23.57 -4.75
C TYR A 510 -5.37 -24.18 -5.33
N GLY A 511 -6.53 -23.54 -5.11
CA GLY A 511 -7.81 -23.93 -5.71
C GLY A 511 -8.49 -25.13 -5.04
N SER A 512 -7.72 -26.11 -4.54
CA SER A 512 -8.25 -27.23 -3.76
C SER A 512 -7.81 -27.19 -2.29
N LYS A 513 -8.75 -27.50 -1.40
CA LYS A 513 -8.51 -27.67 0.04
C LYS A 513 -7.70 -28.94 0.34
N GLY A 514 -7.79 -29.96 -0.52
CA GLY A 514 -7.17 -31.28 -0.32
C GLY A 514 -5.66 -31.24 -0.12
N ILE A 515 -4.97 -30.35 -0.83
CA ILE A 515 -3.51 -30.21 -0.76
C ILE A 515 -3.06 -29.80 0.64
N PHE A 516 -3.80 -28.89 1.29
CA PHE A 516 -3.50 -28.46 2.66
C PHE A 516 -3.77 -29.55 3.69
N ILE A 517 -4.84 -30.33 3.47
CA ILE A 517 -5.25 -31.42 4.37
C ILE A 517 -4.23 -32.57 4.30
N ASP A 518 -3.81 -32.93 3.09
CA ASP A 518 -2.81 -33.97 2.87
C ASP A 518 -1.46 -33.59 3.50
N GLU A 519 -1.03 -32.34 3.32
CA GLU A 519 0.21 -31.84 3.92
C GLU A 519 0.09 -31.77 5.45
N TYR A 520 -1.04 -31.30 5.99
CA TYR A 520 -1.28 -31.30 7.44
C TYR A 520 -1.28 -32.71 8.01
N ARG A 521 -1.89 -33.69 7.32
CA ARG A 521 -1.85 -35.10 7.71
C ARG A 521 -0.41 -35.64 7.73
N ALA A 522 0.41 -35.29 6.74
CA ALA A 522 1.81 -35.70 6.69
C ALA A 522 2.61 -35.09 7.87
N VAL A 523 2.46 -33.79 8.12
CA VAL A 523 3.11 -33.09 9.24
C VAL A 523 2.65 -33.64 10.59
N LEU A 524 1.35 -33.91 10.74
CA LEU A 524 0.80 -34.49 11.97
C LEU A 524 1.34 -35.91 12.19
N ALA A 525 1.40 -36.75 11.15
CA ALA A 525 1.97 -38.09 11.25
C ALA A 525 3.42 -38.04 11.73
N ASP A 526 4.21 -37.16 11.12
CA ASP A 526 5.62 -37.01 11.44
C ASP A 526 5.85 -36.59 12.90
N ARG A 527 5.09 -35.60 13.38
CA ARG A 527 5.16 -35.15 14.79
C ARG A 527 4.77 -36.24 15.78
N LEU A 528 3.70 -36.98 15.49
CA LEU A 528 3.19 -38.02 16.38
C LEU A 528 4.15 -39.21 16.48
N LEU A 529 4.89 -39.54 15.41
CA LEU A 529 5.85 -40.64 15.39
C LEU A 529 7.18 -40.29 16.07
N HIS A 530 7.65 -39.05 15.94
CA HIS A 530 8.94 -38.64 16.50
C HIS A 530 8.95 -38.44 18.03
N GLN A 531 7.80 -38.31 18.68
CA GLN A 531 7.74 -37.98 20.12
C GLN A 531 6.93 -38.99 20.94
N LEU A 532 7.63 -39.94 21.58
CA LEU A 532 7.04 -40.99 22.44
C LEU A 532 6.25 -40.44 23.66
N ASN A 533 6.59 -39.25 24.15
CA ASN A 533 5.96 -38.58 25.31
C ASN A 533 5.17 -37.32 24.93
N TYR A 534 4.59 -37.27 23.73
CA TYR A 534 3.95 -36.06 23.21
C TYR A 534 2.70 -35.63 23.99
N ASN A 535 2.52 -34.33 24.24
CA ASN A 535 1.24 -33.81 24.70
C ASN A 535 0.31 -33.57 23.49
N THR A 536 -0.64 -34.48 23.27
CA THR A 536 -1.59 -34.39 22.15
C THR A 536 -2.59 -33.24 22.29
N ALA A 537 -2.68 -32.57 23.46
CA ALA A 537 -3.64 -31.49 23.69
C ALA A 537 -3.49 -30.33 22.70
N ARG A 538 -2.26 -30.01 22.28
CA ARG A 538 -2.00 -28.97 21.29
C ARG A 538 -2.58 -29.33 19.92
N GLU A 539 -2.35 -30.57 19.46
CA GLU A 539 -2.85 -31.01 18.16
C GLU A 539 -4.36 -31.20 18.15
N ILE A 540 -4.96 -31.65 19.25
CA ILE A 540 -6.42 -31.72 19.39
C ILE A 540 -7.02 -30.32 19.17
N ARG A 541 -6.48 -29.29 19.82
CA ARG A 541 -6.93 -27.89 19.61
C ARG A 541 -6.75 -27.43 18.16
N ASN A 542 -5.61 -27.74 17.54
CA ASN A 542 -5.36 -27.38 16.14
C ASN A 542 -6.38 -28.03 15.20
N VAL A 543 -6.69 -29.32 15.39
CA VAL A 543 -7.71 -30.03 14.60
C VAL A 543 -9.09 -29.43 14.83
N GLU A 544 -9.46 -29.06 16.06
CA GLU A 544 -10.74 -28.40 16.36
C GLU A 544 -10.88 -27.06 15.63
N LEU A 545 -9.83 -26.23 15.63
CA LEU A 545 -9.83 -24.95 14.89
C LEU A 545 -9.92 -25.17 13.38
N LEU A 546 -9.20 -26.17 12.85
CA LEU A 546 -9.25 -26.51 11.43
C LEU A 546 -10.61 -27.08 11.03
N LYS A 547 -11.29 -27.84 11.90
CA LYS A 547 -12.67 -28.31 11.69
C LYS A 547 -13.65 -27.15 11.49
N LEU A 548 -13.51 -26.07 12.26
CA LEU A 548 -14.36 -24.88 12.11
C LEU A 548 -14.21 -24.19 10.74
N ARG A 549 -13.02 -24.27 10.13
CA ARG A 549 -12.71 -23.61 8.84
C ARG A 549 -12.95 -24.53 7.64
N PHE A 550 -12.39 -25.72 7.68
CA PHE A 550 -12.36 -26.67 6.56
C PHE A 550 -13.52 -27.65 6.54
N GLY A 551 -14.28 -27.78 7.63
CA GLY A 551 -15.36 -28.76 7.78
C GLY A 551 -14.91 -30.04 8.47
N GLU A 552 -15.88 -30.76 9.05
CA GLU A 552 -15.63 -31.96 9.86
C GLU A 552 -15.20 -33.17 9.01
N SER A 553 -15.79 -33.33 7.82
CA SER A 553 -15.52 -34.44 6.89
C SER A 553 -14.05 -34.50 6.49
N HIS A 554 -13.47 -33.34 6.20
CA HIS A 554 -12.10 -33.17 5.74
C HIS A 554 -11.05 -33.45 6.83
N MET A 555 -11.39 -33.22 8.10
CA MET A 555 -10.47 -33.43 9.24
C MET A 555 -10.57 -34.82 9.88
N HIS A 556 -11.50 -35.66 9.43
CA HIS A 556 -11.75 -36.98 10.02
C HIS A 556 -10.50 -37.86 10.12
N TYR A 557 -9.66 -37.88 9.07
CA TYR A 557 -8.41 -38.64 9.07
C TYR A 557 -7.46 -38.22 10.19
N CYS A 558 -7.27 -36.91 10.38
CA CYS A 558 -6.38 -36.38 11.41
C CYS A 558 -6.92 -36.65 12.83
N GLU A 559 -8.24 -36.61 13.01
CA GLU A 559 -8.89 -36.96 14.27
C GLU A 559 -8.70 -38.43 14.64
N VAL A 560 -8.85 -39.34 13.68
CA VAL A 560 -8.61 -40.78 13.90
C VAL A 560 -7.14 -41.02 14.28
N MET A 561 -6.19 -40.33 13.66
CA MET A 561 -4.76 -40.43 14.04
C MET A 561 -4.50 -40.02 15.49
N LEU A 562 -5.15 -38.95 15.97
CA LEU A 562 -5.04 -38.52 17.38
C LEU A 562 -5.70 -39.51 18.34
N LYS A 563 -6.82 -40.10 17.93
CA LYS A 563 -7.50 -41.17 18.69
C LYS A 563 -6.64 -42.43 18.79
N ASP A 564 -5.99 -42.82 17.70
CA ASP A 564 -5.04 -43.95 17.68
C ASP A 564 -3.92 -43.76 18.70
N MET A 565 -3.40 -42.53 18.86
CA MET A 565 -2.38 -42.24 19.87
C MET A 565 -2.89 -42.43 21.30
N ALA A 566 -4.11 -41.97 21.58
CA ALA A 566 -4.74 -42.14 22.89
C ALA A 566 -5.03 -43.62 23.20
N ASP A 567 -5.56 -44.35 22.21
CA ASP A 567 -5.84 -45.77 22.33
C ASP A 567 -4.55 -46.60 22.47
N SER A 568 -3.50 -46.24 21.74
CA SER A 568 -2.17 -46.86 21.85
C SER A 568 -1.57 -46.68 23.25
N ARG A 569 -1.69 -45.49 23.86
CA ARG A 569 -1.27 -45.27 25.26
C ARG A 569 -2.02 -46.16 26.23
N ARG A 570 -3.35 -46.26 26.07
CA ARG A 570 -4.17 -47.11 26.92
C ARG A 570 -3.79 -48.58 26.81
N ILE A 571 -3.51 -49.06 25.59
CA ILE A 571 -3.10 -50.43 25.34
C ILE A 571 -1.70 -50.70 25.93
N ASN A 572 -0.74 -49.79 25.71
CA ASN A 572 0.59 -49.88 26.32
C ASN A 572 0.51 -49.94 27.85
N SER A 573 -0.31 -49.10 28.48
CA SER A 573 -0.48 -49.11 29.94
C SER A 573 -1.03 -50.45 30.45
N ASN A 574 -2.03 -51.02 29.76
CA ASN A 574 -2.59 -52.32 30.14
C ASN A 574 -1.57 -53.46 29.98
N ILE A 575 -0.79 -53.45 28.89
CA ILE A 575 0.24 -54.47 28.65
C ILE A 575 1.36 -54.35 29.68
N ARG A 576 1.81 -53.13 29.98
CA ARG A 576 2.82 -52.89 31.03
C ARG A 576 2.31 -53.28 32.42
N GLU A 577 1.04 -53.04 32.72
CA GLU A 577 0.43 -53.49 33.98
C GLU A 577 0.41 -55.03 34.05
N GLU A 578 0.05 -55.72 32.97
CA GLU A 578 0.13 -57.19 32.92
C GLU A 578 1.57 -57.70 33.10
N GLU A 579 2.55 -57.06 32.44
CA GLU A 579 3.98 -57.39 32.56
C GLU A 579 4.49 -57.20 33.99
N SER A 580 4.08 -56.12 34.67
CA SER A 580 4.47 -55.84 36.06
C SER A 580 3.92 -56.86 37.07
N ARG A 581 2.88 -57.61 36.69
CA ARG A 581 2.26 -58.65 37.51
C ARG A 581 2.90 -60.03 37.33
N LEU A 582 3.79 -60.18 36.35
CA LEU A 582 4.55 -61.41 36.14
C LEU A 582 5.71 -61.50 37.14
N SER A 583 6.12 -62.73 37.47
CA SER A 583 7.29 -63.00 38.31
C SER A 583 8.56 -62.42 37.65
N GLU A 584 9.56 -62.02 38.44
CA GLU A 584 10.81 -61.41 37.91
C GLU A 584 11.51 -62.26 36.83
N GLU A 585 11.35 -63.59 36.88
CA GLU A 585 11.90 -64.54 35.89
C GLU A 585 11.11 -64.57 34.56
N GLU A 586 9.84 -64.15 34.54
CA GLU A 586 8.94 -64.13 33.37
C GLU A 586 8.80 -62.72 32.76
N GLN A 587 9.42 -61.71 33.38
CA GLN A 587 9.41 -60.36 32.86
C GLN A 587 10.27 -60.27 31.58
N PRO A 588 9.82 -59.51 30.57
CA PRO A 588 10.57 -59.35 29.34
C PRO A 588 11.91 -58.68 29.62
N GLN A 589 12.99 -59.20 29.02
CA GLN A 589 14.35 -58.65 29.16
C GLN A 589 14.47 -57.22 28.59
N LEU A 590 13.59 -56.87 27.65
CA LEU A 590 13.51 -55.54 27.06
C LEU A 590 12.15 -54.91 27.35
N SER A 591 12.15 -53.68 27.87
CA SER A 591 10.93 -52.88 28.02
C SER A 591 10.50 -52.34 26.65
N LEU A 592 9.61 -53.05 25.97
CA LEU A 592 9.08 -52.65 24.67
C LEU A 592 7.85 -51.75 24.84
N SER A 593 7.79 -50.67 24.06
CA SER A 593 6.61 -49.81 23.94
C SER A 593 6.26 -49.67 22.48
N ALA A 594 5.01 -49.95 22.10
CA ALA A 594 4.60 -49.92 20.70
C ALA A 594 3.58 -48.81 20.44
N ILE A 595 3.80 -48.02 19.40
CA ILE A 595 2.78 -47.10 18.89
C ILE A 595 1.88 -47.90 17.94
N ILE A 596 0.59 -47.98 18.26
CA ILE A 596 -0.39 -48.79 17.52
C ILE A 596 -1.23 -47.87 16.63
N LEU A 597 -1.17 -48.09 15.32
CA LEU A 597 -1.72 -47.20 14.30
C LEU A 597 -2.77 -47.93 13.46
N SER A 598 -3.77 -47.20 12.97
CA SER A 598 -4.64 -47.68 11.89
C SER A 598 -3.96 -47.53 10.52
N SER A 599 -3.99 -48.56 9.68
CA SER A 599 -3.27 -48.52 8.39
C SER A 599 -3.92 -47.62 7.35
N GLU A 600 -5.25 -47.48 7.38
CA GLU A 600 -6.01 -46.77 6.34
C GLU A 600 -6.02 -45.25 6.52
N PHE A 601 -5.91 -44.76 7.77
CA PHE A 601 -6.06 -43.33 8.06
C PHE A 601 -4.74 -42.56 8.06
N TRP A 602 -3.63 -43.27 8.20
CA TRP A 602 -2.28 -42.71 8.19
C TRP A 602 -1.77 -42.57 6.76
N PRO A 603 -0.88 -41.59 6.49
CA PRO A 603 -0.21 -41.50 5.20
C PRO A 603 0.63 -42.76 4.95
N PRO A 604 0.92 -43.10 3.67
CA PRO A 604 1.64 -44.32 3.33
C PRO A 604 3.03 -44.34 3.98
N LEU A 605 3.22 -45.25 4.93
CA LEU A 605 4.48 -45.45 5.64
C LEU A 605 5.36 -46.41 4.85
N LYS A 606 6.60 -46.01 4.54
CA LYS A 606 7.54 -46.83 3.73
C LYS A 606 7.82 -48.18 4.40
N GLU A 607 7.52 -49.28 3.72
CA GLU A 607 7.79 -50.63 4.18
C GLU A 607 9.08 -51.18 3.58
N ASP A 608 10.14 -51.34 4.38
CA ASP A 608 11.28 -52.16 3.97
C ASP A 608 11.50 -53.25 5.01
N LYS A 609 11.98 -54.38 4.51
CA LYS A 609 12.37 -55.52 5.33
C LYS A 609 13.68 -55.17 6.00
N LEU A 610 13.66 -55.10 7.32
CA LEU A 610 14.85 -55.01 8.16
C LEU A 610 14.91 -56.30 8.97
N GLU A 611 16.02 -57.02 8.89
CA GLU A 611 16.25 -58.16 9.77
C GLU A 611 16.66 -57.62 11.15
N LEU A 612 15.79 -57.85 12.14
CA LEU A 612 16.01 -57.38 13.50
C LEU A 612 16.72 -58.45 14.34
N PRO A 613 17.50 -58.03 15.36
CA PRO A 613 18.13 -58.95 16.29
C PRO A 613 17.12 -59.90 16.96
N PRO A 614 17.50 -61.16 17.24
CA PRO A 614 16.57 -62.18 17.75
C PRO A 614 15.94 -61.80 19.10
N LEU A 615 16.67 -61.06 19.95
CA LEU A 615 16.18 -60.55 21.23
C LEU A 615 14.97 -59.59 21.05
N VAL A 616 15.04 -58.73 20.04
CA VAL A 616 13.98 -57.77 19.72
C VAL A 616 12.78 -58.50 19.11
N CYS A 617 13.03 -59.46 18.22
CA CYS A 617 11.97 -60.30 17.63
C CYS A 617 11.16 -61.05 18.69
N GLN A 618 11.82 -61.70 19.65
CA GLN A 618 11.14 -62.40 20.76
C GLN A 618 10.27 -61.44 21.60
N SER A 619 10.78 -60.23 21.87
CA SER A 619 10.06 -59.21 22.61
C SER A 619 8.84 -58.70 21.82
N MET A 620 8.97 -58.51 20.50
CA MET A 620 7.87 -58.14 19.60
C MET A 620 6.80 -59.24 19.48
N GLU A 621 7.20 -60.51 19.43
CA GLU A 621 6.28 -61.66 19.43
C GLU A 621 5.51 -61.75 20.75
N ALA A 622 6.20 -61.62 21.89
CA ALA A 622 5.57 -61.59 23.21
C ALA A 622 4.55 -60.46 23.33
N TYR A 623 4.89 -59.27 22.83
CA TYR A 623 3.97 -58.13 22.80
C TYR A 623 2.77 -58.39 21.87
N THR A 624 2.99 -58.98 20.69
CA THR A 624 1.92 -59.38 19.76
C THR A 624 0.94 -60.35 20.42
N HIS A 625 1.43 -61.36 21.14
CA HIS A 625 0.58 -62.32 21.84
C HIS A 625 -0.26 -61.66 22.96
N ARG A 626 0.34 -60.74 23.74
CA ARG A 626 -0.40 -59.95 24.75
C ARG A 626 -1.46 -59.06 24.09
N TYR A 627 -1.15 -58.48 22.94
CA TYR A 627 -2.09 -57.67 22.18
C TYR A 627 -3.28 -58.50 21.66
N GLU A 628 -3.04 -59.68 21.09
CA GLU A 628 -4.09 -60.60 20.60
C GLU A 628 -5.04 -61.05 21.72
N LYS A 629 -4.51 -61.25 22.93
CA LYS A 629 -5.31 -61.55 24.13
C LYS A 629 -6.21 -60.37 24.53
N LEU A 630 -5.70 -59.14 24.42
CA LEU A 630 -6.46 -57.92 24.74
C LEU A 630 -7.49 -57.56 23.66
N LYS A 631 -7.15 -57.78 22.38
CA LYS A 631 -7.95 -57.44 21.20
C LYS A 631 -8.07 -58.67 20.29
N ALA A 632 -9.13 -59.44 20.52
CA ALA A 632 -9.43 -60.63 19.74
C ALA A 632 -9.55 -60.33 18.23
N MET A 633 -9.08 -61.27 17.40
CA MET A 633 -9.14 -61.22 15.93
C MET A 633 -8.35 -60.07 15.28
N ARG A 634 -7.29 -59.58 15.94
CA ARG A 634 -6.37 -58.57 15.39
C ARG A 634 -4.93 -58.98 15.65
N THR A 635 -4.07 -58.85 14.65
CA THR A 635 -2.63 -59.13 14.75
C THR A 635 -1.83 -57.88 14.41
N LEU A 636 -0.60 -57.78 14.89
CA LEU A 636 0.27 -56.62 14.67
C LEU A 636 1.19 -56.83 13.47
N SER A 637 1.28 -55.80 12.62
CA SER A 637 2.30 -55.70 11.56
C SER A 637 3.32 -54.65 11.96
N TRP A 638 4.55 -55.07 12.22
CA TRP A 638 5.59 -54.19 12.72
C TRP A 638 6.22 -53.35 11.59
N LYS A 639 6.52 -52.08 11.88
CA LYS A 639 7.25 -51.15 11.00
C LYS A 639 8.57 -50.72 11.65
N PRO A 640 9.63 -51.55 11.59
CA PRO A 640 10.84 -51.33 12.37
C PRO A 640 11.56 -50.00 12.12
N ARG A 641 11.54 -49.46 10.91
CA ARG A 641 12.32 -48.25 10.60
C ARG A 641 11.84 -46.98 11.30
N LEU A 642 10.55 -46.89 11.59
CA LEU A 642 9.93 -45.73 12.24
C LEU A 642 10.04 -45.80 13.77
N GLY A 643 10.67 -46.85 14.30
CA GLY A 643 10.89 -46.97 15.74
C GLY A 643 12.00 -46.06 16.24
N SER A 644 12.11 -45.99 17.56
CA SER A 644 13.22 -45.36 18.27
C SER A 644 13.66 -46.29 19.38
N VAL A 645 14.97 -46.47 19.53
CA VAL A 645 15.60 -47.34 20.51
C VAL A 645 16.54 -46.51 21.36
N THR A 646 16.44 -46.65 22.68
CA THR A 646 17.42 -46.11 23.62
C THR A 646 18.39 -47.22 23.99
N LEU A 647 19.68 -47.01 23.76
CA LEU A 647 20.72 -48.00 24.05
C LEU A 647 21.86 -47.37 24.86
N ASP A 648 22.52 -48.22 25.64
CA ASP A 648 23.75 -47.91 26.35
C ASP A 648 24.90 -48.70 25.67
N VAL A 649 25.93 -48.01 25.20
CA VAL A 649 27.12 -48.65 24.59
C VAL A 649 28.27 -48.59 25.58
N GLU A 650 28.67 -49.75 26.10
CA GLU A 650 29.85 -49.89 26.96
C GLU A 650 31.07 -50.26 26.10
N LEU A 651 32.03 -49.35 26.00
CA LEU A 651 33.34 -49.56 25.39
C LEU A 651 34.41 -49.68 26.49
N GLU A 652 35.63 -50.12 26.16
CA GLU A 652 36.71 -50.30 27.14
C GLU A 652 37.04 -49.04 27.96
N ASP A 653 36.95 -47.84 27.37
CA ASP A 653 37.32 -46.57 28.02
C ASP A 653 36.14 -45.69 28.43
N ARG A 654 34.95 -45.90 27.84
CA ARG A 654 33.78 -45.02 28.01
C ARG A 654 32.46 -45.76 27.85
N THR A 655 31.48 -45.35 28.66
CA THR A 655 30.08 -45.76 28.53
C THR A 655 29.29 -44.61 27.89
N LEU A 656 28.74 -44.83 26.70
CA LEU A 656 27.80 -43.91 26.06
C LEU A 656 26.39 -44.29 26.51
N THR A 657 25.85 -43.55 27.48
CA THR A 657 24.54 -43.83 28.07
C THR A 657 23.42 -43.03 27.41
N ASN A 658 22.22 -43.61 27.33
CA ASN A 658 20.98 -43.02 26.82
C ASN A 658 21.09 -42.49 25.38
N LEU A 659 21.70 -43.27 24.48
CA LEU A 659 21.70 -42.94 23.06
C LEU A 659 20.35 -43.32 22.45
N THR A 660 19.57 -42.33 22.04
CA THR A 660 18.33 -42.53 21.28
C THR A 660 18.67 -42.59 19.80
N VAL A 661 18.50 -43.76 19.18
CA VAL A 661 18.80 -44.00 17.75
C VAL A 661 17.68 -44.79 17.09
N SER A 662 17.60 -44.75 15.75
CA SER A 662 16.66 -45.61 15.00
C SER A 662 17.03 -47.10 15.16
N PRO A 663 16.07 -48.04 15.00
CA PRO A 663 16.32 -49.48 15.06
C PRO A 663 17.40 -50.00 14.11
N ILE A 664 17.60 -49.40 12.93
CA ILE A 664 18.70 -49.82 12.05
C ILE A 664 20.08 -49.47 12.62
N HIS A 665 20.22 -48.28 13.21
CA HIS A 665 21.45 -47.89 13.91
C HIS A 665 21.75 -48.82 15.09
N ALA A 666 20.72 -49.22 15.85
CA ALA A 666 20.86 -50.19 16.94
C ALA A 666 21.26 -51.58 16.44
N ALA A 667 20.62 -52.07 15.37
CA ALA A 667 20.93 -53.37 14.77
C ALA A 667 22.38 -53.44 14.27
N ILE A 668 22.89 -52.38 13.65
CA ILE A 668 24.29 -52.27 13.23
C ILE A 668 25.23 -52.53 14.41
N ILE A 669 25.08 -51.80 15.53
CA ILE A 669 25.98 -51.94 16.69
C ILE A 669 25.86 -53.31 17.36
N LEU A 670 24.65 -53.88 17.41
CA LEU A 670 24.46 -55.23 17.94
C LEU A 670 25.21 -56.29 17.11
N HIS A 671 25.30 -56.16 15.78
CA HIS A 671 26.15 -57.04 14.97
C HIS A 671 27.65 -56.83 15.22
N PHE A 672 28.06 -55.60 15.54
CA PHE A 672 29.45 -55.31 15.93
C PHE A 672 29.81 -55.90 17.30
N GLN A 673 28.83 -56.16 18.17
CA GLN A 673 29.02 -56.89 19.43
C GLN A 673 29.39 -58.37 19.19
N GLU A 674 28.84 -59.00 18.14
CA GLU A 674 29.16 -60.39 17.79
C GLU A 674 30.50 -60.51 17.05
N LYS A 675 30.82 -59.54 16.17
CA LYS A 675 32.03 -59.53 15.35
C LYS A 675 32.57 -58.10 15.23
N SER A 676 33.84 -57.90 15.62
CA SER A 676 34.46 -56.58 15.72
C SER A 676 34.77 -55.87 14.40
N SER A 677 34.71 -56.58 13.26
CA SER A 677 34.98 -56.00 11.94
C SER A 677 34.05 -56.57 10.86
N TRP A 678 33.45 -55.69 10.07
CA TRP A 678 32.51 -56.05 9.01
C TRP A 678 32.82 -55.32 7.70
N THR A 679 32.52 -55.95 6.57
CA THR A 679 32.49 -55.25 5.27
C THR A 679 31.08 -54.72 5.00
N LEU A 680 30.98 -53.69 4.16
CA LEU A 680 29.68 -53.09 3.81
C LEU A 680 28.74 -54.09 3.12
N GLU A 681 29.28 -55.03 2.35
CA GLU A 681 28.49 -56.07 1.68
C GLU A 681 27.94 -57.10 2.68
N GLU A 682 28.76 -57.52 3.65
CA GLU A 682 28.34 -58.43 4.71
C GLU A 682 27.24 -57.81 5.58
N LEU A 683 27.38 -56.53 5.96
CA LEU A 683 26.37 -55.82 6.74
C LEU A 683 25.06 -55.63 5.96
N SER A 684 25.13 -55.32 4.67
CA SER A 684 23.95 -55.19 3.81
C SER A 684 23.16 -56.48 3.73
N VAL A 685 23.84 -57.63 3.60
CA VAL A 685 23.20 -58.95 3.59
C VAL A 685 22.59 -59.28 4.94
N GLN A 686 23.30 -59.04 6.05
CA GLN A 686 22.81 -59.36 7.40
C GLN A 686 21.64 -58.48 7.87
N LEU A 687 21.63 -57.20 7.50
CA LEU A 687 20.54 -56.29 7.86
C LEU A 687 19.33 -56.41 6.91
N GLY A 688 19.51 -57.06 5.75
CA GLY A 688 18.51 -57.09 4.68
C GLY A 688 18.28 -55.72 4.03
N ALA A 689 19.23 -54.79 4.15
CA ALA A 689 19.09 -53.39 3.74
C ALA A 689 20.04 -53.00 2.58
N PRO A 690 19.68 -52.04 1.71
CA PRO A 690 20.53 -51.58 0.61
C PRO A 690 21.88 -51.02 1.08
N LYS A 691 22.93 -51.27 0.30
CA LYS A 691 24.32 -50.85 0.58
C LYS A 691 24.42 -49.34 0.83
N GLU A 692 23.71 -48.54 0.04
CA GLU A 692 23.70 -47.08 0.14
C GLU A 692 23.10 -46.59 1.46
N LEU A 693 22.02 -47.24 1.91
CA LEU A 693 21.35 -46.91 3.16
C LEU A 693 22.20 -47.30 4.36
N VAL A 694 22.80 -48.49 4.35
CA VAL A 694 23.72 -48.93 5.41
C VAL A 694 24.94 -48.02 5.51
N HIS A 695 25.52 -47.61 4.37
CA HIS A 695 26.64 -46.65 4.33
C HIS A 695 26.27 -45.33 5.03
N ARG A 696 25.11 -44.75 4.67
CA ARG A 696 24.62 -43.49 5.28
C ARG A 696 24.43 -43.64 6.79
N LYS A 697 23.84 -44.74 7.25
CA LYS A 697 23.58 -45.00 8.68
C LYS A 697 24.85 -45.32 9.49
N LEU A 698 25.90 -45.84 8.85
CA LEU A 698 27.22 -46.02 9.50
C LEU A 698 27.88 -44.68 9.86
N ALA A 699 27.56 -43.60 9.14
CA ALA A 699 28.17 -42.27 9.37
C ALA A 699 27.91 -41.74 10.80
N LEU A 700 26.74 -42.02 11.39
CA LEU A 700 26.42 -41.62 12.75
C LEU A 700 27.40 -42.25 13.77
N TRP A 701 27.67 -43.54 13.62
CA TRP A 701 28.60 -44.26 14.50
C TRP A 701 30.06 -43.88 14.26
N GLN A 702 30.41 -43.47 13.03
CA GLN A 702 31.71 -42.87 12.74
C GLN A 702 31.86 -41.51 13.41
N GLN A 703 30.83 -40.67 13.37
CA GLN A 703 30.82 -39.35 14.02
C GLN A 703 30.90 -39.45 15.54
N HIS A 704 30.24 -40.45 16.15
CA HIS A 704 30.40 -40.75 17.58
C HIS A 704 31.77 -41.39 17.94
N GLY A 705 32.58 -41.71 16.92
CA GLY A 705 33.89 -42.34 17.08
C GLY A 705 33.81 -43.78 17.60
N VAL A 706 32.68 -44.47 17.40
CA VAL A 706 32.48 -45.88 17.76
C VAL A 706 33.03 -46.78 16.66
N LEU A 707 32.86 -46.40 15.39
CA LEU A 707 33.34 -47.13 14.22
C LEU A 707 34.38 -46.33 13.45
N ARG A 708 35.37 -47.00 12.86
CA ARG A 708 36.29 -46.40 11.87
C ARG A 708 36.31 -47.23 10.60
N GLU A 709 36.46 -46.53 9.47
CA GLU A 709 36.62 -47.15 8.17
C GLU A 709 38.11 -47.38 7.87
N GLU A 710 38.45 -48.60 7.46
CA GLU A 710 39.73 -49.00 6.90
C GLU A 710 39.68 -48.98 5.37
N THR A 711 40.84 -48.94 4.71
CA THR A 711 40.93 -49.02 3.25
C THR A 711 40.22 -50.26 2.71
N GLY A 712 39.24 -50.07 1.82
CA GLY A 712 38.49 -51.16 1.18
C GLY A 712 37.05 -51.35 1.67
N GLY A 713 36.44 -50.36 2.35
CA GLY A 713 35.04 -50.42 2.77
C GLY A 713 34.79 -51.40 3.93
N ARG A 714 35.81 -51.60 4.77
CA ARG A 714 35.76 -52.41 5.99
C ARG A 714 35.65 -51.48 7.19
N TYR A 715 34.71 -51.77 8.07
CA TYR A 715 34.44 -51.02 9.30
C TYR A 715 34.83 -51.87 10.49
N TYR A 716 35.44 -51.26 11.50
CA TYR A 716 35.82 -51.92 12.74
C TYR A 716 35.52 -51.05 13.97
N VAL A 717 35.29 -51.71 15.10
CA VAL A 717 35.00 -51.05 16.40
C VAL A 717 36.26 -50.42 16.97
N VAL A 718 36.14 -49.19 17.43
CA VAL A 718 37.20 -48.46 18.14
C VAL A 718 36.88 -48.44 19.64
N GLU A 719 37.52 -49.33 20.39
CA GLU A 719 37.31 -49.50 21.84
C GLU A 719 37.87 -48.34 22.67
N THR A 720 38.93 -47.69 22.21
CA THR A 720 39.58 -46.55 22.91
C THR A 720 39.50 -45.28 22.08
N GLY A 721 38.87 -44.25 22.63
CA GLY A 721 38.79 -42.92 22.04
C GLY A 721 40.13 -42.18 22.03
N SER A 722 40.43 -41.48 20.94
CA SER A 722 41.50 -40.46 20.94
C SER A 722 41.07 -39.31 21.86
N SER A 723 41.88 -39.01 22.88
CA SER A 723 41.64 -38.00 23.92
C SER A 723 41.47 -36.54 23.44
N LYS A 724 41.41 -36.29 22.12
CA LYS A 724 41.21 -34.96 21.51
C LYS A 724 39.78 -34.65 21.08
N GLU A 725 38.87 -35.62 21.06
CA GLU A 725 37.48 -35.39 20.64
C GLU A 725 36.54 -35.51 21.84
N LYS A 726 36.52 -34.46 22.68
CA LYS A 726 35.35 -34.22 23.54
C LYS A 726 34.22 -33.78 22.62
N ILE A 727 33.48 -34.75 22.09
CA ILE A 727 32.22 -34.52 21.41
C ILE A 727 31.28 -33.91 22.45
N ASP A 728 30.84 -32.69 22.19
CA ASP A 728 29.92 -31.95 23.03
C ASP A 728 28.66 -32.79 23.26
N ARG A 729 28.42 -33.13 24.54
CA ARG A 729 27.27 -33.94 24.97
C ARG A 729 26.03 -33.07 24.83
N GLY A 730 25.36 -33.14 23.68
CA GLY A 730 24.09 -32.45 23.51
C GLY A 730 23.51 -32.37 22.10
N VAL A 731 24.21 -32.80 21.05
CA VAL A 731 23.63 -32.79 19.70
C VAL A 731 22.90 -34.11 19.46
N MET A 732 21.59 -34.11 19.71
CA MET A 732 20.70 -35.02 18.99
C MET A 732 20.82 -34.67 17.50
N LEU A 733 21.63 -35.43 16.77
CA LEU A 733 21.53 -35.46 15.31
C LEU A 733 20.20 -36.17 15.02
N ILE A 734 19.17 -35.35 14.88
CA ILE A 734 18.00 -35.66 14.07
C ILE A 734 18.54 -36.23 12.77
N ASP A 735 17.98 -37.35 12.33
CA ASP A 735 18.20 -37.97 11.01
C ASP A 735 17.67 -37.00 9.93
N SER A 736 18.27 -35.80 9.82
CA SER A 736 17.72 -34.65 9.08
C SER A 736 17.75 -34.85 7.57
N ASP A 737 18.40 -35.92 7.11
CA ASP A 737 18.54 -36.25 5.70
C ASP A 737 17.50 -37.28 5.21
N GLU A 738 16.70 -37.91 6.08
CA GLU A 738 15.55 -38.71 5.59
C GLU A 738 14.42 -37.84 5.02
N GLU A 739 14.38 -36.54 5.35
CA GLU A 739 13.40 -35.60 4.81
C GLU A 739 13.62 -35.23 3.34
N ARG A 740 14.85 -35.37 2.81
CA ARG A 740 15.17 -34.87 1.47
C ARG A 740 14.81 -35.82 0.33
N ASP A 741 14.85 -37.13 0.60
CA ASP A 741 14.52 -38.19 -0.38
C ASP A 741 13.07 -38.70 -0.24
N SER A 742 12.30 -38.26 0.75
CA SER A 742 10.99 -38.85 1.08
C SER A 742 9.78 -38.13 0.47
N ASN A 743 9.77 -36.80 0.41
CA ASN A 743 8.53 -36.07 0.07
C ASN A 743 8.43 -35.64 -1.40
N THR A 744 9.54 -35.31 -2.07
CA THR A 744 9.52 -34.85 -3.47
C THR A 744 9.26 -36.00 -4.45
N THR A 745 9.90 -37.16 -4.24
CA THR A 745 9.69 -38.35 -5.09
C THR A 745 8.29 -38.90 -4.93
N THR A 746 7.79 -39.05 -3.70
CA THR A 746 6.45 -39.61 -3.44
C THR A 746 5.32 -38.69 -3.89
N GLN A 747 5.42 -37.36 -3.74
CA GLN A 747 4.39 -36.45 -4.27
C GLN A 747 4.37 -36.44 -5.80
N SER A 748 5.53 -36.52 -6.47
CA SER A 748 5.59 -36.60 -7.93
C SER A 748 5.04 -37.92 -8.47
N GLU A 749 5.36 -39.04 -7.82
CA GLU A 749 4.87 -40.38 -8.16
C GLU A 749 3.37 -40.49 -7.88
N GLN A 750 2.89 -40.04 -6.71
CA GLN A 750 1.46 -39.99 -6.40
C GLN A 750 0.69 -39.08 -7.36
N ARG A 751 1.28 -37.97 -7.79
CA ARG A 751 0.67 -37.08 -8.79
C ARG A 751 0.58 -37.78 -10.14
N GLU A 752 1.61 -38.52 -10.52
CA GLU A 752 1.60 -39.29 -11.76
C GLU A 752 0.59 -40.43 -11.71
N GLU A 753 0.49 -41.16 -10.60
CA GLU A 753 -0.53 -42.19 -10.36
C GLU A 753 -1.96 -41.61 -10.41
N LYS A 754 -2.18 -40.45 -9.79
CA LYS A 754 -3.47 -39.71 -9.86
C LYS A 754 -3.82 -39.33 -11.30
N LEU A 755 -2.86 -38.80 -12.06
CA LEU A 755 -3.04 -38.46 -13.47
C LEU A 755 -3.30 -39.70 -14.34
N GLN A 756 -2.70 -40.84 -14.01
CA GLN A 756 -2.98 -42.12 -14.67
C GLN A 756 -4.39 -42.64 -14.36
N LEU A 757 -4.88 -42.47 -13.12
CA LEU A 757 -6.26 -42.80 -12.77
C LEU A 757 -7.25 -41.95 -13.57
N PHE A 758 -7.05 -40.62 -13.60
CA PHE A 758 -7.88 -39.72 -14.40
C PHE A 758 -7.84 -40.10 -15.89
N TRP A 759 -6.68 -40.47 -16.41
CA TRP A 759 -6.54 -40.95 -17.78
C TRP A 759 -7.39 -42.20 -18.05
N ALA A 760 -7.40 -43.18 -17.15
CA ALA A 760 -8.22 -44.39 -17.30
C ALA A 760 -9.73 -44.05 -17.38
N TYR A 761 -10.20 -43.14 -16.52
CA TYR A 761 -11.60 -42.67 -16.57
C TYR A 761 -11.90 -41.89 -17.85
N ILE A 762 -11.02 -40.98 -18.27
CA ILE A 762 -11.18 -40.19 -19.51
C ILE A 762 -11.20 -41.12 -20.72
N GLN A 763 -10.32 -42.12 -20.76
CA GLN A 763 -10.28 -43.11 -21.83
C GLN A 763 -11.58 -43.93 -21.86
N ALA A 764 -12.08 -44.39 -20.70
CA ALA A 764 -13.36 -45.09 -20.62
C ALA A 764 -14.54 -44.21 -21.09
N MET A 765 -14.57 -42.93 -20.67
CA MET A 765 -15.60 -41.98 -21.11
C MET A 765 -15.57 -41.74 -22.62
N LEU A 766 -14.39 -41.48 -23.19
CA LEU A 766 -14.22 -41.23 -24.61
C LEU A 766 -14.40 -42.49 -25.47
N THR A 767 -14.17 -43.69 -24.92
CA THR A 767 -14.47 -44.96 -25.58
C THR A 767 -15.98 -45.18 -25.69
N ASN A 768 -16.74 -44.80 -24.65
CA ASN A 768 -18.20 -44.99 -24.61
C ASN A 768 -18.98 -43.86 -25.29
N LEU A 769 -18.46 -42.62 -25.29
CA LEU A 769 -19.17 -41.42 -25.74
C LEU A 769 -18.57 -40.79 -27.02
N ASP A 770 -17.52 -41.38 -27.59
CA ASP A 770 -16.76 -40.98 -28.80
C ASP A 770 -16.10 -39.59 -28.80
N THR A 771 -16.79 -38.55 -28.33
CA THR A 771 -16.33 -37.16 -28.32
C THR A 771 -16.89 -36.40 -27.12
N MET A 772 -16.07 -35.62 -26.44
CA MET A 772 -16.51 -34.78 -25.31
C MET A 772 -15.83 -33.42 -25.28
N THR A 773 -16.53 -32.39 -24.78
CA THR A 773 -15.96 -31.08 -24.48
C THR A 773 -15.21 -31.10 -23.15
N LEU A 774 -14.31 -30.12 -22.95
CA LEU A 774 -13.56 -29.95 -21.70
C LEU A 774 -14.50 -29.91 -20.48
N ASP A 775 -15.55 -29.08 -20.54
CA ASP A 775 -16.50 -28.88 -19.43
C ASP A 775 -17.25 -30.17 -19.06
N ARG A 776 -17.57 -30.99 -20.06
CA ARG A 776 -18.29 -32.26 -19.84
C ARG A 776 -17.38 -33.31 -19.24
N ILE A 777 -16.10 -33.37 -19.66
CA ILE A 777 -15.09 -34.22 -19.03
C ILE A 777 -14.89 -33.79 -17.58
N HIS A 778 -14.71 -32.49 -17.33
CA HIS A 778 -14.55 -31.93 -15.98
C HIS A 778 -15.74 -32.27 -15.07
N SER A 779 -16.96 -32.04 -15.55
CA SER A 779 -18.19 -32.33 -14.80
C SER A 779 -18.34 -33.82 -14.48
N MET A 780 -18.04 -34.71 -15.43
CA MET A 780 -18.11 -36.16 -15.20
C MET A 780 -17.01 -36.64 -14.25
N LEU A 781 -15.78 -36.14 -14.37
CA LEU A 781 -14.73 -36.44 -13.41
C LEU A 781 -15.09 -35.95 -12.00
N ARG A 782 -15.69 -34.78 -11.88
CA ARG A 782 -16.19 -34.28 -10.59
C ARG A 782 -17.30 -35.18 -10.04
N MET A 783 -18.24 -35.63 -10.89
CA MET A 783 -19.34 -36.47 -10.45
C MET A 783 -18.90 -37.89 -10.04
N PHE A 784 -17.98 -38.50 -10.78
CA PHE A 784 -17.61 -39.92 -10.63
C PHE A 784 -16.30 -40.18 -9.89
N VAL A 785 -15.39 -39.21 -9.85
CA VAL A 785 -14.09 -39.33 -9.16
C VAL A 785 -14.09 -38.57 -7.84
N ALA A 786 -14.72 -37.39 -7.76
CA ALA A 786 -14.73 -36.61 -6.51
C ALA A 786 -15.68 -37.17 -5.41
N THR A 787 -16.65 -38.02 -5.78
CA THR A 787 -17.50 -38.76 -4.82
C THR A 787 -16.99 -40.18 -4.51
N GLY A 788 -15.87 -40.59 -5.12
CA GLY A 788 -15.23 -41.87 -4.85
C GLY A 788 -14.42 -41.87 -3.54
N PRO A 789 -13.96 -43.04 -3.06
CA PRO A 789 -13.20 -43.17 -1.81
C PRO A 789 -11.84 -42.44 -1.80
N VAL A 790 -11.39 -41.94 -2.96
CA VAL A 790 -10.20 -41.09 -3.10
C VAL A 790 -10.67 -39.68 -3.45
N VAL A 791 -10.76 -38.81 -2.45
CA VAL A 791 -11.17 -37.41 -2.62
C VAL A 791 -10.06 -36.65 -3.33
N THR A 792 -10.04 -36.68 -4.66
CA THR A 792 -9.11 -35.87 -5.47
C THR A 792 -9.89 -34.96 -6.40
N GLU A 793 -9.85 -33.67 -6.11
CA GLU A 793 -10.36 -32.62 -6.98
C GLU A 793 -9.29 -32.28 -8.04
N MET A 794 -9.71 -32.05 -9.28
CA MET A 794 -8.85 -31.56 -10.36
C MET A 794 -9.41 -30.24 -10.89
N ASP A 795 -8.58 -29.20 -10.92
CA ASP A 795 -8.97 -27.90 -11.48
C ASP A 795 -9.16 -28.00 -13.01
N ILE A 796 -10.03 -27.15 -13.56
CA ILE A 796 -10.33 -27.14 -14.99
C ILE A 796 -9.10 -26.76 -15.83
N ASN A 797 -8.26 -25.86 -15.31
CA ASN A 797 -7.01 -25.45 -15.98
C ASN A 797 -5.97 -26.57 -15.95
N GLU A 798 -5.93 -27.34 -14.86
CA GLU A 798 -5.03 -28.50 -14.73
C GLU A 798 -5.47 -29.63 -15.67
N LEU A 799 -6.78 -29.90 -15.75
CA LEU A 799 -7.35 -30.84 -16.71
C LEU A 799 -7.06 -30.40 -18.15
N GLU A 800 -7.21 -29.11 -18.47
CA GLU A 800 -6.90 -28.59 -19.79
C GLU A 800 -5.43 -28.82 -20.15
N ALA A 801 -4.50 -28.45 -19.27
CA ALA A 801 -3.08 -28.66 -19.48
C ALA A 801 -2.71 -30.15 -19.61
N PHE A 802 -3.39 -31.03 -18.87
CA PHE A 802 -3.23 -32.47 -18.95
C PHE A 802 -3.72 -33.04 -20.29
N LEU A 803 -4.93 -32.66 -20.72
CA LEU A 803 -5.47 -33.08 -22.02
C LEU A 803 -4.63 -32.55 -23.18
N GLN A 804 -4.14 -31.31 -23.10
CA GLN A 804 -3.21 -30.75 -24.09
C GLN A 804 -1.88 -31.52 -24.15
N ARG A 805 -1.38 -32.02 -23.01
CA ARG A 805 -0.22 -32.93 -22.96
C ARG A 805 -0.51 -34.24 -23.68
N LYS A 806 -1.67 -34.85 -23.43
CA LYS A 806 -2.11 -36.09 -24.10
C LYS A 806 -2.37 -35.93 -25.59
N VAL A 807 -2.78 -34.73 -26.03
CA VAL A 807 -2.86 -34.38 -27.46
C VAL A 807 -1.47 -34.30 -28.09
N ARG A 808 -0.49 -33.69 -27.41
CA ARG A 808 0.91 -33.65 -27.87
C ARG A 808 1.55 -35.04 -27.93
N GLU A 809 1.20 -35.93 -27.00
CA GLU A 809 1.63 -37.33 -26.97
C GLU A 809 0.89 -38.21 -28.01
N HIS A 810 0.02 -37.64 -28.84
CA HIS A 810 -0.82 -38.34 -29.82
C HIS A 810 -1.77 -39.40 -29.22
N GLN A 811 -2.04 -39.33 -27.91
CA GLN A 811 -3.00 -40.20 -27.21
C GLN A 811 -4.44 -39.64 -27.26
N LEU A 812 -4.60 -38.36 -27.61
CA LEU A 812 -5.88 -37.69 -27.86
C LEU A 812 -5.83 -36.85 -29.14
N LEU A 813 -6.98 -36.69 -29.78
CA LEU A 813 -7.22 -35.75 -30.87
C LEU A 813 -8.15 -34.64 -30.37
N ALA A 814 -7.73 -33.39 -30.55
CA ALA A 814 -8.57 -32.23 -30.28
C ALA A 814 -8.98 -31.57 -31.61
N SER A 815 -10.28 -31.52 -31.89
CA SER A 815 -10.82 -30.88 -33.09
C SER A 815 -12.12 -30.16 -32.76
N ALA A 816 -12.28 -28.91 -33.20
CA ALA A 816 -13.50 -28.12 -33.00
C ALA A 816 -13.99 -28.04 -31.53
N GLY A 817 -13.06 -27.93 -30.57
CA GLY A 817 -13.40 -27.81 -29.14
C GLY A 817 -13.84 -29.10 -28.45
N VAL A 818 -13.73 -30.25 -29.12
CA VAL A 818 -13.99 -31.58 -28.53
C VAL A 818 -12.75 -32.48 -28.59
N TYR A 819 -12.61 -33.34 -27.58
CA TYR A 819 -11.58 -34.36 -27.45
C TYR A 819 -12.11 -35.73 -27.91
N ARG A 820 -11.26 -36.50 -28.59
CA ARG A 820 -11.55 -37.83 -29.11
C ARG A 820 -10.32 -38.73 -29.00
N LEU A 821 -10.52 -40.05 -28.84
CA LEU A 821 -9.43 -41.03 -28.92
C LEU A 821 -9.00 -41.29 -30.38
N PRO A 822 -7.69 -41.47 -30.65
CA PRO A 822 -7.22 -41.91 -31.96
C PRO A 822 -7.90 -43.24 -32.34
N LYS A 823 -8.33 -43.36 -33.60
CA LYS A 823 -8.86 -44.64 -34.07
C LYS A 823 -7.71 -45.64 -34.11
N SER A 824 -7.82 -46.73 -33.36
CA SER A 824 -6.94 -47.90 -33.54
C SER A 824 -7.10 -48.37 -34.99
N THR A 825 -6.03 -48.28 -35.77
CA THR A 825 -5.90 -49.04 -37.03
C THR A 825 -5.79 -50.52 -36.75
#